data_AF-A0A812VSY7-F1
#
_entry.id   AF-A0A812VSY7-F1
#
_cell.length_a   1.000
_cell.length_b   1.000
_cell.length_c   1.000
_cell.angle_alpha   90.00
_cell.angle_beta   90.00
_cell.angle_gamma   90.00
#
_symmetry.space_group_name_H-M   'P 1'
#
loop_
_entity.id
_entity.type
_entity.pdbx_description
1 polymer ?
#
loop_
_entity_poly.entity_id
_entity_poly.type
_entity_poly.pdbx_seq_one_letter_code
_entity_poly.pdbx_strand_id
1 'polypeptide(L)'
;MGAYYASSLKRQFAYANSPAIRRLDRGQLQVTRARLQRSDRTIKTRRSYTNKSGKLCYQGTKELKATEKYPVLFGLAIAKIFEELKALQAELAILDKKPIRMASISTLSLDSREVDEPPTPVPPPAIPAVAPPPESGGVPADEPPAAADPTGYPVGLIKKKKAKRPPTRRATCPTLEMLKNAAKQRIRRMVRPKTKRSDLMVPAWVADQWHKGTSQKEAMAALLQEVNWDKTSFLNELEKVVKRTREIEIVKDQGWYSQSEMKTDLKWQRITAAVAHCEKNPSLLIRRNVYDGVLEYWVTVRETGRHVENLKEEEIQRSRSEAANPVELPKDAFAGFDNMTKRVLPEPAGPDGSGDAKKSEGEDLNKKYSKATEMTEFEPQYVALNSEARASRHVKALEDGITKLEKEHDKLNLHWAQAAPVTSAIRAARAVLEEVPEAVGSSIRIMAGCKENNSERDAHRVARQCRLTLPIMITEVMLHGWPVPLILLSAWLTILLGRNLLHTLSGLTHPDLTRCHSTWKCFWARYQKIHPHHDIFRRAAAGEVDLSRTVGLILHGDEGRTKKKSAILVVSCHSILGYGSNAAADAHPEPFCKQYLNLTRHTLSTRWILGCLPKTYYECEDGDRFFQDYLDVFVQDFLQIYEKGIKAVTGEVYHFVILNVIGDWPWLTKAFGLLRNFQNCSKQESSKAAPKGICHCCKADMENYPFEDFVSASPAWRETINQERAYRGSPSLWSLPKDPTDETAFLGQDIFHGFHLGGHGASRPKGQGKAKKWASTTSEDNETDTDLGRPPSQESSYEGYGLSLNLQHATPWDDITAEAERQLDIPEQI
;
A
#
# COMPACT_ATOMS: atom_id res chain seq x y z
N MET A 1 37.20 -9.35 16.23
CA MET A 1 37.16 -7.88 16.50
C MET A 1 35.86 -7.33 15.90
N GLY A 2 35.20 -6.29 16.42
CA GLY A 2 35.35 -5.56 17.69
C GLY A 2 33.96 -5.31 18.33
N ALA A 3 33.91 -4.77 19.55
CA ALA A 3 32.69 -4.79 20.38
C ALA A 3 31.86 -3.49 20.34
N TYR A 4 30.53 -3.64 20.51
CA TYR A 4 29.62 -2.56 20.91
C TYR A 4 28.62 -3.06 21.98
N TYR A 5 29.00 -2.94 23.24
CA TYR A 5 28.08 -3.07 24.38
C TYR A 5 27.48 -1.70 24.72
N ALA A 6 26.15 -1.59 24.76
CA ALA A 6 25.46 -0.39 25.23
C ALA A 6 24.16 -0.77 25.95
N SER A 7 24.11 -0.56 27.26
CA SER A 7 23.06 -1.05 28.16
C SER A 7 21.92 -0.04 28.41
N SER A 8 21.37 0.59 27.37
CA SER A 8 20.12 1.38 27.53
C SER A 8 19.26 1.52 26.26
N LEU A 9 17.95 1.66 26.48
CA LEU A 9 16.94 1.91 25.45
C LEU A 9 16.76 3.41 25.18
N LYS A 10 17.07 3.89 23.96
CA LYS A 10 16.34 4.95 23.20
C LYS A 10 17.11 5.42 21.94
N ARG A 11 16.53 5.24 20.74
CA ARG A 11 16.91 5.97 19.51
C ARG A 11 15.90 7.09 19.20
N GLN A 12 15.94 8.18 19.97
CA GLN A 12 15.10 9.38 19.74
C GLN A 12 15.85 10.71 20.02
N PHE A 13 17.16 10.77 19.74
CA PHE A 13 17.97 11.99 19.98
C PHE A 13 18.92 12.38 18.83
N ALA A 14 18.84 11.71 17.67
CA ALA A 14 19.73 11.96 16.53
C ALA A 14 19.52 13.34 15.86
N TYR A 15 18.29 13.89 15.90
CA TYR A 15 17.98 15.19 15.31
C TYR A 15 18.46 16.41 16.13
N ALA A 16 18.98 16.23 17.34
CA ALA A 16 19.25 17.33 18.28
C ALA A 16 20.73 17.71 18.43
N ASN A 17 21.66 17.07 17.69
CA ASN A 17 23.10 17.27 17.88
C ASN A 17 23.91 17.33 16.57
N SER A 18 23.37 17.95 15.52
CA SER A 18 24.20 18.34 14.36
C SER A 18 25.22 19.41 14.77
N PRO A 19 26.54 19.21 14.55
CA PRO A 19 27.55 20.24 14.81
C PRO A 19 27.37 21.50 13.97
N ALA A 20 26.72 21.41 12.81
CA ALA A 20 26.40 22.56 11.97
C ALA A 20 25.31 23.45 12.60
N ILE A 21 24.27 22.85 13.18
CA ILE A 21 23.21 23.62 13.87
C ILE A 21 23.76 24.35 15.10
N ARG A 22 24.72 23.75 15.82
CA ARG A 22 25.41 24.42 16.94
C ARG A 22 26.28 25.62 16.54
N ARG A 23 26.57 25.83 15.25
CA ARG A 23 27.27 27.04 14.76
C ARG A 23 26.30 28.20 14.43
N LEU A 24 24.99 27.96 14.47
CA LEU A 24 23.94 28.93 14.12
C LEU A 24 23.16 29.46 15.33
N ASP A 25 23.35 28.90 16.53
CA ASP A 25 22.72 29.36 17.77
C ASP A 25 23.55 30.49 18.43
N ARG A 26 23.01 31.71 18.44
CA ARG A 26 23.52 32.85 19.22
C ARG A 26 22.53 33.33 20.30
N GLY A 27 21.83 32.43 20.98
CA GLY A 27 21.46 32.64 22.38
C GLY A 27 20.03 32.27 22.84
N GLN A 28 19.87 32.34 24.16
CA GLN A 28 18.63 32.21 24.95
C GLN A 28 17.90 30.85 25.02
N LEU A 29 18.36 29.76 24.39
CA LEU A 29 17.72 28.43 24.53
C LEU A 29 18.54 27.33 25.25
N GLN A 30 19.64 27.66 25.92
CA GLN A 30 20.37 26.72 26.79
C GLN A 30 19.69 26.50 28.15
N VAL A 31 18.59 25.74 28.18
CA VAL A 31 18.01 25.22 29.44
C VAL A 31 18.93 24.13 30.00
N THR A 32 19.63 24.42 31.10
CA THR A 32 20.68 23.55 31.63
C THR A 32 20.16 22.19 32.15
N ARG A 33 20.95 21.15 31.86
CA ARG A 33 20.62 19.72 32.00
C ARG A 33 20.17 19.29 33.41
N ALA A 34 20.59 20.02 34.44
CA ALA A 34 20.25 19.78 35.84
C ALA A 34 18.73 19.80 36.14
N ARG A 35 17.92 20.50 35.33
CA ARG A 35 16.48 20.64 35.59
C ARG A 35 15.65 19.40 35.19
N LEU A 36 16.16 18.56 34.28
CA LEU A 36 15.43 17.38 33.76
C LEU A 36 15.60 16.11 34.60
N GLN A 37 16.65 16.01 35.43
CA GLN A 37 16.86 14.84 36.30
C GLN A 37 16.03 14.89 37.61
N ARG A 38 15.22 15.94 37.84
CA ARG A 38 14.48 16.16 39.10
C ARG A 38 12.96 16.05 39.00
N SER A 39 12.40 15.48 37.91
CA SER A 39 10.96 15.25 37.83
C SER A 39 10.59 13.95 37.13
N ASP A 40 10.31 12.92 37.92
CA ASP A 40 9.62 11.70 37.50
C ASP A 40 8.10 11.97 37.32
N ARG A 41 7.78 12.95 36.46
CA ARG A 41 6.43 13.45 36.24
C ARG A 41 5.83 12.86 34.96
N THR A 42 4.92 11.90 35.15
CA THR A 42 4.00 11.44 34.10
C THR A 42 3.19 12.63 33.55
N ILE A 43 3.31 12.90 32.25
CA ILE A 43 2.56 13.96 31.57
C ILE A 43 1.08 13.54 31.51
N LYS A 44 0.23 14.27 32.23
CA LYS A 44 -1.22 14.01 32.30
C LYS A 44 -1.97 15.01 31.42
N THR A 45 -2.21 14.67 30.16
CA THR A 45 -2.89 15.54 29.16
C THR A 45 -4.32 15.92 29.53
N ARG A 46 -4.98 15.14 30.40
CA ARG A 46 -6.29 15.47 30.98
C ARG A 46 -6.28 15.22 32.49
N ARG A 47 -6.94 16.11 33.24
CA ARG A 47 -7.32 15.88 34.64
C ARG A 47 -8.79 15.47 34.67
N SER A 48 -9.07 14.24 35.07
CA SER A 48 -10.42 13.84 35.45
C SER A 48 -10.78 14.43 36.82
N TYR A 49 -11.97 14.99 36.95
CA TYR A 49 -12.53 15.39 38.24
C TYR A 49 -14.03 15.12 38.25
N THR A 50 -14.54 14.63 39.37
CA THR A 50 -15.99 14.60 39.60
C THR A 50 -16.41 16.03 39.96
N ASN A 51 -17.35 16.61 39.22
CA ASN A 51 -17.92 17.90 39.59
C ASN A 51 -18.86 17.75 40.81
N LYS A 52 -19.34 18.86 41.37
CA LYS A 52 -20.22 18.81 42.56
C LYS A 52 -21.58 18.12 42.33
N SER A 53 -21.99 17.87 41.09
CA SER A 53 -23.18 17.08 40.73
C SER A 53 -22.87 15.61 40.43
N GLY A 54 -21.75 15.08 40.95
CA GLY A 54 -21.40 13.65 40.85
C GLY A 54 -20.95 13.19 39.46
N LYS A 55 -20.88 14.10 38.47
CA LYS A 55 -20.57 13.76 37.09
C LYS A 55 -19.06 13.82 36.83
N LEU A 56 -18.51 12.75 36.28
CA LEU A 56 -17.10 12.68 35.92
C LEU A 56 -16.81 13.54 34.68
N CYS A 57 -16.09 14.64 34.89
CA CYS A 57 -15.66 15.58 33.87
C CYS A 57 -14.15 15.44 33.60
N TYR A 58 -13.70 15.89 32.43
CA TYR A 58 -12.29 15.93 32.05
C TYR A 58 -11.89 17.34 31.63
N GLN A 59 -10.83 17.87 32.21
CA GLN A 59 -10.24 19.15 31.83
C GLN A 59 -8.90 18.91 31.13
N GLY A 60 -8.73 19.46 29.92
CA GLY A 60 -7.44 19.49 29.24
C GLY A 60 -6.45 20.35 30.03
N THR A 61 -5.22 19.87 30.21
CA THR A 61 -4.22 20.57 31.01
C THR A 61 -3.45 21.61 30.18
N LYS A 62 -2.57 22.41 30.83
CA LYS A 62 -1.73 23.40 30.11
C LYS A 62 -0.81 22.73 29.09
N GLU A 63 -0.38 21.49 29.32
CA GLU A 63 0.43 20.71 28.38
C GLU A 63 -0.36 20.34 27.10
N LEU A 64 -1.67 20.09 27.19
CA LEU A 64 -2.50 19.80 26.01
C LEU A 64 -2.71 21.05 25.14
N LYS A 65 -3.02 22.20 25.76
CA LYS A 65 -3.20 23.47 25.03
C LYS A 65 -1.93 23.95 24.31
N ALA A 66 -0.76 23.46 24.71
CA ALA A 66 0.50 23.76 24.01
C ALA A 66 0.59 23.09 22.62
N THR A 67 -0.18 22.03 22.35
CA THR A 67 -0.14 21.30 21.05
C THR A 67 -1.08 21.85 19.99
N GLU A 68 -2.00 22.76 20.35
CA GLU A 68 -3.06 23.26 19.46
C GLU A 68 -2.59 24.37 18.48
N LYS A 69 -1.28 24.62 18.36
CA LYS A 69 -0.71 25.76 17.59
C LYS A 69 -0.69 25.61 16.06
N TYR A 70 -0.99 24.43 15.51
CA TYR A 70 -0.83 24.17 14.07
C TYR A 70 -1.88 24.80 13.12
N PRO A 71 -3.19 24.91 13.44
CA PRO A 71 -4.19 25.41 12.50
C PRO A 71 -3.94 26.85 12.04
N VAL A 72 -3.60 27.75 12.97
CA VAL A 72 -3.40 29.18 12.71
C VAL A 72 -2.20 29.42 11.77
N LEU A 73 -1.10 28.70 11.98
CA LEU A 73 0.09 28.81 11.12
C LEU A 73 -0.17 28.27 9.70
N PHE A 74 -1.01 27.24 9.56
CA PHE A 74 -1.44 26.75 8.25
C PHE A 74 -2.34 27.77 7.53
N GLY A 75 -3.31 28.38 8.23
CA GLY A 75 -4.14 29.45 7.69
C GLY A 75 -3.33 30.67 7.21
N LEU A 76 -2.36 31.12 8.01
CA LEU A 76 -1.46 32.22 7.65
C LEU A 76 -0.57 31.89 6.44
N ALA A 77 -0.09 30.65 6.32
CA ALA A 77 0.68 30.22 5.15
C ALA A 77 -0.17 30.22 3.86
N ILE A 78 -1.42 29.74 3.94
CA ILE A 78 -2.38 29.77 2.83
C ILE A 78 -2.71 31.22 2.43
N ALA A 79 -2.92 32.12 3.41
CA ALA A 79 -3.18 33.54 3.15
C ALA A 79 -2.00 34.21 2.40
N LYS A 80 -0.75 33.94 2.80
CA LYS A 80 0.44 34.47 2.12
C LYS A 80 0.53 34.01 0.65
N ILE A 81 0.25 32.74 0.37
CA ILE A 81 0.23 32.20 -1.00
C ILE A 81 -0.83 32.90 -1.86
N PHE A 82 -1.98 33.26 -1.28
CA PHE A 82 -3.00 34.03 -2.01
C PHE A 82 -2.58 35.47 -2.32
N GLU A 83 -1.83 36.16 -1.45
CA GLU A 83 -1.26 37.47 -1.76
C GLU A 83 -0.20 37.39 -2.87
N GLU A 84 0.68 36.38 -2.83
CA GLU A 84 1.68 36.13 -3.88
C GLU A 84 1.02 35.85 -5.25
N LEU A 85 -0.09 35.11 -5.28
CA LEU A 85 -0.87 34.88 -6.49
C LEU A 85 -1.59 36.14 -7.01
N LYS A 86 -2.07 37.02 -6.12
CA LYS A 86 -2.65 38.33 -6.53
C LYS A 86 -1.59 39.21 -7.18
N ALA A 87 -0.38 39.26 -6.62
CA ALA A 87 0.73 40.05 -7.18
C ALA A 87 1.08 39.60 -8.61
N LEU A 88 1.24 38.29 -8.83
CA LEU A 88 1.49 37.72 -10.16
C LEU A 88 0.35 38.01 -11.17
N GLN A 89 -0.91 38.00 -10.72
CA GLN A 89 -2.04 38.39 -11.57
C GLN A 89 -2.03 39.89 -11.92
N ALA A 90 -1.58 40.76 -11.01
CA ALA A 90 -1.43 42.19 -11.27
C ALA A 90 -0.29 42.47 -12.28
N GLU A 91 0.84 41.77 -12.16
CA GLU A 91 1.96 41.87 -13.12
C GLU A 91 1.56 41.44 -14.53
N LEU A 92 0.87 40.30 -14.66
CA LEU A 92 0.32 39.83 -15.94
C LEU A 92 -0.68 40.85 -16.53
N ALA A 93 -1.54 41.46 -15.72
CA ALA A 93 -2.49 42.48 -16.14
C ALA A 93 -1.82 43.85 -16.48
N ILE A 94 -0.54 44.04 -16.16
CA ILE A 94 0.28 45.17 -16.62
C ILE A 94 0.97 44.83 -17.94
N LEU A 95 1.41 43.58 -18.14
CA LEU A 95 1.99 43.11 -19.41
C LEU A 95 0.96 43.17 -20.55
N ASP A 96 -0.26 42.67 -20.34
CA ASP A 96 -1.39 42.74 -21.30
C ASP A 96 -1.76 44.18 -21.73
N LYS A 97 -1.35 45.19 -20.94
CA LYS A 97 -1.66 46.61 -21.19
C LYS A 97 -0.52 47.39 -21.84
N LYS A 98 0.64 46.78 -22.08
CA LYS A 98 1.73 47.40 -22.86
C LYS A 98 1.54 47.07 -24.34
N PRO A 99 1.08 48.00 -25.19
CA PRO A 99 1.04 47.75 -26.62
C PRO A 99 2.46 47.51 -27.13
N ILE A 100 2.67 46.35 -27.77
CA ILE A 100 3.97 45.98 -28.34
C ILE A 100 4.26 46.92 -29.51
N ARG A 101 5.01 48.00 -29.22
CA ARG A 101 5.63 48.83 -30.26
C ARG A 101 6.72 48.01 -30.94
N MET A 102 6.34 47.32 -32.01
CA MET A 102 7.28 46.81 -33.01
C MET A 102 8.10 48.01 -33.51
N ALA A 103 9.38 48.07 -33.14
CA ALA A 103 10.27 49.10 -33.64
C ALA A 103 10.54 48.83 -35.12
N SER A 104 10.24 49.80 -35.98
CA SER A 104 10.64 49.74 -37.38
C SER A 104 12.16 49.75 -37.47
N ILE A 105 12.77 48.63 -37.84
CA ILE A 105 14.20 48.55 -38.08
C ILE A 105 14.47 49.23 -39.43
N SER A 106 14.91 50.48 -39.39
CA SER A 106 15.37 51.20 -40.58
C SER A 106 16.61 50.52 -41.16
N THR A 107 16.66 50.46 -42.49
CA THR A 107 17.76 49.86 -43.27
C THR A 107 19.11 50.53 -42.98
N LEU A 108 20.11 49.72 -42.62
CA LEU A 108 21.51 50.10 -42.76
C LEU A 108 22.08 49.40 -44.00
N SER A 109 22.73 50.19 -44.86
CA SER A 109 23.36 49.70 -46.09
C SER A 109 24.66 48.97 -45.77
N LEU A 110 24.91 47.86 -46.46
CA LEU A 110 26.20 47.17 -46.49
C LEU A 110 26.43 46.64 -47.92
N ASP A 111 27.65 46.81 -48.42
CA ASP A 111 27.95 46.69 -49.85
C ASP A 111 27.99 45.27 -50.41
N SER A 112 27.70 45.20 -51.70
CA SER A 112 27.56 44.00 -52.52
C SER A 112 28.76 43.06 -52.51
N ARG A 113 28.49 41.76 -52.30
CA ARG A 113 29.20 40.67 -52.98
C ARG A 113 28.19 39.63 -53.46
N GLU A 114 28.37 39.17 -54.68
CA GLU A 114 27.46 38.26 -55.38
C GLU A 114 27.55 36.83 -54.84
N VAL A 115 26.40 36.22 -54.58
CA VAL A 115 26.17 34.77 -54.47
C VAL A 115 24.78 34.50 -55.04
N ASP A 116 24.65 33.52 -55.94
CA ASP A 116 23.44 33.30 -56.74
C ASP A 116 22.19 32.91 -55.92
N GLU A 117 21.02 33.40 -56.36
CA GLU A 117 19.72 33.00 -55.81
C GLU A 117 19.29 31.60 -56.30
N PRO A 118 18.73 30.74 -55.41
CA PRO A 118 18.07 29.52 -55.84
C PRO A 118 16.70 29.83 -56.48
N PRO A 119 16.32 29.16 -57.59
CA PRO A 119 15.11 29.50 -58.34
C PRO A 119 13.81 29.18 -57.60
N THR A 120 12.78 29.98 -57.84
CA THR A 120 11.43 29.82 -57.27
C THR A 120 10.73 28.54 -57.76
N PRO A 121 9.90 27.89 -56.92
CA PRO A 121 9.20 26.66 -57.29
C PRO A 121 8.09 26.92 -58.32
N VAL A 122 8.15 26.21 -59.44
CA VAL A 122 7.16 26.24 -60.53
C VAL A 122 5.93 25.40 -60.14
N PRO A 123 4.69 25.84 -60.42
CA PRO A 123 3.49 25.04 -60.17
C PRO A 123 3.43 23.77 -61.04
N PRO A 124 2.85 22.66 -60.56
CA PRO A 124 2.82 21.40 -61.29
C PRO A 124 1.92 21.46 -62.54
N PRO A 125 2.31 20.83 -63.66
CA PRO A 125 1.52 20.80 -64.89
C PRO A 125 0.28 19.89 -64.78
N ALA A 126 -0.76 20.21 -65.55
CA ALA A 126 -1.99 19.42 -65.62
C ALA A 126 -1.77 18.09 -66.36
N ILE A 127 -2.41 17.02 -65.87
CA ILE A 127 -2.36 15.68 -66.48
C ILE A 127 -3.40 15.61 -67.62
N PRO A 128 -3.03 15.20 -68.85
CA PRO A 128 -3.98 15.03 -69.95
C PRO A 128 -4.81 13.75 -69.79
N ALA A 129 -6.07 13.79 -70.24
CA ALA A 129 -6.94 12.61 -70.27
C ALA A 129 -6.55 11.66 -71.42
N VAL A 130 -6.60 10.36 -71.18
CA VAL A 130 -6.34 9.30 -72.17
C VAL A 130 -7.66 8.67 -72.63
N ALA A 131 -7.85 8.55 -73.94
CA ALA A 131 -9.03 7.97 -74.58
C ALA A 131 -8.88 6.45 -74.81
N PRO A 132 -9.99 5.67 -74.93
CA PRO A 132 -9.94 4.22 -75.07
C PRO A 132 -9.69 3.73 -76.52
N PRO A 133 -8.98 2.59 -76.70
CA PRO A 133 -8.91 1.86 -77.98
C PRO A 133 -10.11 0.89 -78.21
N PRO A 134 -10.29 0.32 -79.43
CA PRO A 134 -11.60 -0.11 -79.95
C PRO A 134 -11.91 -1.63 -79.91
N GLU A 135 -13.04 -2.00 -80.55
CA GLU A 135 -13.73 -3.31 -80.53
C GLU A 135 -13.26 -4.37 -81.57
N SER A 136 -13.89 -5.57 -81.50
CA SER A 136 -13.91 -6.69 -82.47
C SER A 136 -12.67 -7.62 -82.55
N GLY A 137 -12.77 -8.94 -82.83
CA GLY A 137 -13.95 -9.84 -82.92
C GLY A 137 -13.63 -11.19 -83.62
N GLY A 138 -14.15 -12.35 -83.15
CA GLY A 138 -13.93 -13.68 -83.79
C GLY A 138 -14.51 -14.90 -83.01
N VAL A 139 -14.97 -15.95 -83.72
CA VAL A 139 -15.84 -17.12 -83.32
C VAL A 139 -15.63 -18.24 -84.38
N PRO A 140 -15.86 -19.59 -84.20
CA PRO A 140 -16.59 -20.40 -83.19
C PRO A 140 -15.65 -21.43 -82.44
N ALA A 141 -15.89 -22.72 -82.09
CA ALA A 141 -16.95 -23.73 -82.38
C ALA A 141 -16.99 -24.99 -81.44
N ASP A 142 -18.15 -25.65 -81.45
CA ASP A 142 -18.54 -27.09 -81.37
C ASP A 142 -17.99 -28.11 -80.32
N GLU A 143 -18.92 -28.51 -79.42
CA GLU A 143 -19.33 -29.85 -78.89
C GLU A 143 -18.57 -31.18 -79.18
N PRO A 144 -18.84 -32.31 -78.45
CA PRO A 144 -19.58 -32.55 -77.17
C PRO A 144 -18.65 -33.30 -76.14
N PRO A 145 -18.83 -34.55 -75.59
CA PRO A 145 -20.01 -35.34 -75.15
C PRO A 145 -19.96 -36.07 -73.76
N ALA A 146 -21.16 -36.31 -73.21
CA ALA A 146 -21.69 -37.49 -72.48
C ALA A 146 -20.98 -38.19 -71.25
N ALA A 147 -21.70 -38.12 -70.11
CA ALA A 147 -22.12 -39.21 -69.18
C ALA A 147 -21.16 -39.95 -68.21
N ALA A 148 -21.42 -39.82 -66.89
CA ALA A 148 -21.69 -40.94 -65.94
C ALA A 148 -22.05 -40.49 -64.50
N ASP A 149 -22.89 -41.27 -63.81
CA ASP A 149 -23.22 -41.33 -62.36
C ASP A 149 -23.21 -42.87 -62.03
N PRO A 150 -22.98 -43.45 -60.80
CA PRO A 150 -23.54 -42.99 -59.51
C PRO A 150 -22.81 -43.35 -58.17
N THR A 151 -23.48 -43.01 -57.04
CA THR A 151 -23.32 -43.51 -55.63
C THR A 151 -22.15 -42.99 -54.76
N GLY A 152 -22.31 -42.79 -53.43
CA GLY A 152 -23.54 -42.87 -52.60
C GLY A 152 -23.32 -42.76 -51.06
N TYR A 153 -24.40 -42.94 -50.29
CA TYR A 153 -24.49 -43.09 -48.80
C TYR A 153 -24.44 -41.81 -47.91
N PRO A 154 -25.08 -41.79 -46.71
CA PRO A 154 -26.16 -40.80 -46.49
C PRO A 154 -26.13 -39.98 -45.19
N VAL A 155 -26.95 -38.92 -45.14
CA VAL A 155 -27.17 -38.06 -43.96
C VAL A 155 -28.43 -38.48 -43.18
N GLY A 156 -28.29 -38.81 -41.88
CA GLY A 156 -29.38 -39.28 -41.02
C GLY A 156 -30.22 -38.18 -40.36
N LEU A 157 -31.51 -38.08 -40.71
CA LEU A 157 -32.48 -37.13 -40.16
C LEU A 157 -33.07 -37.57 -38.80
N ILE A 158 -32.52 -37.09 -37.67
CA ILE A 158 -33.09 -37.34 -36.33
C ILE A 158 -34.14 -36.28 -35.95
N LYS A 159 -35.42 -36.60 -36.16
CA LYS A 159 -36.57 -35.80 -35.71
C LYS A 159 -36.74 -35.84 -34.18
N LYS A 160 -36.14 -34.91 -33.43
CA LYS A 160 -36.38 -34.77 -31.97
C LYS A 160 -37.77 -34.19 -31.68
N LYS A 161 -38.62 -34.96 -30.97
CA LYS A 161 -39.96 -34.55 -30.53
C LYS A 161 -39.89 -33.36 -29.56
N LYS A 162 -40.77 -32.36 -29.72
CA LYS A 162 -40.93 -31.25 -28.76
C LYS A 162 -41.52 -31.76 -27.44
N ALA A 163 -40.69 -31.91 -26.41
CA ALA A 163 -41.16 -32.11 -25.04
C ALA A 163 -41.73 -30.81 -24.45
N LYS A 164 -42.89 -30.89 -23.80
CA LYS A 164 -43.61 -29.74 -23.23
C LYS A 164 -42.96 -29.34 -21.90
N ARG A 165 -42.16 -28.25 -21.88
CA ARG A 165 -41.52 -27.74 -20.66
C ARG A 165 -42.59 -27.37 -19.59
N PRO A 166 -42.36 -27.68 -18.30
CA PRO A 166 -43.20 -27.18 -17.22
C PRO A 166 -43.04 -25.65 -17.05
N PRO A 167 -44.02 -24.95 -16.47
CA PRO A 167 -43.95 -23.49 -16.28
C PRO A 167 -42.81 -23.13 -15.33
N THR A 168 -41.99 -22.16 -15.73
CA THR A 168 -40.88 -21.64 -14.93
C THR A 168 -41.41 -20.91 -13.70
N ARG A 169 -41.02 -21.39 -12.50
CA ARG A 169 -41.16 -20.62 -11.25
C ARG A 169 -40.44 -19.27 -11.44
N ARG A 170 -41.11 -18.17 -11.08
CA ARG A 170 -40.49 -16.83 -11.02
C ARG A 170 -39.27 -16.90 -10.11
N ALA A 171 -38.09 -16.54 -10.62
CA ALA A 171 -36.88 -16.48 -9.83
C ALA A 171 -36.97 -15.31 -8.83
N THR A 172 -37.06 -15.64 -7.54
CA THR A 172 -36.89 -14.65 -6.46
C THR A 172 -35.47 -14.10 -6.47
N CYS A 173 -35.31 -12.79 -6.26
CA CYS A 173 -34.05 -12.08 -6.48
C CYS A 173 -32.89 -12.71 -5.66
N PRO A 174 -31.82 -13.25 -6.30
CA PRO A 174 -30.78 -14.03 -5.61
C PRO A 174 -30.01 -13.28 -4.50
N THR A 175 -30.00 -11.96 -4.54
CA THR A 175 -29.23 -11.09 -3.63
C THR A 175 -29.61 -11.28 -2.16
N LEU A 176 -30.90 -11.46 -1.83
CA LEU A 176 -31.33 -11.51 -0.42
C LEU A 176 -30.82 -12.77 0.30
N GLU A 177 -30.84 -13.93 -0.38
CA GLU A 177 -30.33 -15.18 0.20
C GLU A 177 -28.80 -15.18 0.29
N MET A 178 -28.11 -14.59 -0.69
CA MET A 178 -26.66 -14.37 -0.62
C MET A 178 -26.27 -13.48 0.57
N LEU A 179 -27.02 -12.39 0.84
CA LEU A 179 -26.79 -11.51 1.99
C LEU A 179 -27.06 -12.22 3.33
N LYS A 180 -28.16 -12.96 3.46
CA LYS A 180 -28.43 -13.83 4.62
C LYS A 180 -27.29 -14.83 4.87
N ASN A 181 -26.79 -15.49 3.83
CA ASN A 181 -25.73 -16.49 3.97
C ASN A 181 -24.36 -15.85 4.27
N ALA A 182 -24.08 -14.64 3.77
CA ALA A 182 -22.93 -13.85 4.18
C ALA A 182 -23.02 -13.39 5.66
N ALA A 183 -24.21 -13.03 6.15
CA ALA A 183 -24.43 -12.68 7.56
C ALA A 183 -24.21 -13.89 8.48
N LYS A 184 -24.79 -15.05 8.15
CA LYS A 184 -24.52 -16.33 8.84
C LYS A 184 -23.01 -16.66 8.88
N GLN A 185 -22.30 -16.49 7.76
CA GLN A 185 -20.84 -16.71 7.72
C GLN A 185 -20.06 -15.72 8.59
N ARG A 186 -20.47 -14.44 8.66
CA ARG A 186 -19.84 -13.46 9.56
C ARG A 186 -20.07 -13.81 11.03
N ILE A 187 -21.28 -14.21 11.42
CA ILE A 187 -21.57 -14.63 12.81
C ILE A 187 -20.80 -15.91 13.17
N ARG A 188 -20.76 -16.91 12.28
CA ARG A 188 -19.92 -18.12 12.45
C ARG A 188 -18.45 -17.77 12.66
N ARG A 189 -17.93 -16.74 11.98
CA ARG A 189 -16.55 -16.23 12.18
C ARG A 189 -16.38 -15.46 13.49
N MET A 190 -17.41 -14.78 13.99
CA MET A 190 -17.37 -14.12 15.30
C MET A 190 -17.38 -15.14 16.44
N VAL A 191 -18.28 -16.13 16.39
CA VAL A 191 -18.47 -17.18 17.42
C VAL A 191 -17.34 -18.22 17.46
N ARG A 192 -16.65 -18.51 16.35
CA ARG A 192 -15.52 -19.46 16.35
C ARG A 192 -14.41 -19.01 17.33
N PRO A 193 -13.93 -19.85 18.26
CA PRO A 193 -12.92 -19.46 19.25
C PRO A 193 -11.61 -18.96 18.61
N LYS A 194 -10.94 -18.03 19.30
CA LYS A 194 -9.71 -17.36 18.87
C LYS A 194 -8.53 -17.81 19.73
N THR A 195 -7.50 -18.38 19.10
CA THR A 195 -6.29 -18.85 19.80
C THR A 195 -5.18 -17.80 19.93
N LYS A 196 -5.19 -16.74 19.11
CA LYS A 196 -4.16 -15.67 19.08
C LYS A 196 -4.66 -14.26 19.44
N ARG A 197 -5.98 -14.03 19.52
CA ARG A 197 -6.59 -12.71 19.73
C ARG A 197 -7.90 -12.82 20.52
N SER A 198 -7.80 -12.75 21.84
CA SER A 198 -8.93 -12.84 22.79
C SER A 198 -9.82 -11.59 22.78
N ASP A 199 -9.25 -10.43 22.45
CA ASP A 199 -9.92 -9.15 22.19
C ASP A 199 -11.02 -9.25 21.13
N LEU A 200 -10.88 -10.16 20.16
CA LEU A 200 -11.85 -10.38 19.09
C LEU A 200 -12.97 -11.38 19.42
N MET A 201 -12.99 -11.97 20.62
CA MET A 201 -14.09 -12.81 21.05
C MET A 201 -15.43 -12.05 21.09
N VAL A 202 -16.52 -12.81 21.16
CA VAL A 202 -17.85 -12.32 21.55
C VAL A 202 -18.19 -12.87 22.93
N PRO A 203 -19.07 -12.21 23.71
CA PRO A 203 -19.57 -12.76 24.97
C PRO A 203 -20.14 -14.18 24.78
N ALA A 204 -19.91 -15.07 25.76
CA ALA A 204 -20.29 -16.48 25.66
C ALA A 204 -21.77 -16.68 25.30
N TRP A 205 -22.67 -15.88 25.86
CA TRP A 205 -24.10 -15.94 25.57
C TRP A 205 -24.45 -15.77 24.07
N VAL A 206 -23.62 -15.06 23.29
CA VAL A 206 -23.79 -14.89 21.84
C VAL A 206 -23.48 -16.21 21.10
N ALA A 207 -22.50 -16.97 21.60
CA ALA A 207 -22.23 -18.31 21.11
C ALA A 207 -23.39 -19.25 21.46
N ASP A 208 -23.96 -19.16 22.67
CA ASP A 208 -25.08 -20.02 23.09
C ASP A 208 -26.32 -19.81 22.19
N GLN A 209 -26.70 -18.55 21.93
CA GLN A 209 -27.80 -18.23 21.00
C GLN A 209 -27.55 -18.77 19.59
N TRP A 210 -26.30 -18.69 19.10
CA TRP A 210 -25.92 -19.24 17.79
C TRP A 210 -26.03 -20.77 17.72
N HIS A 211 -25.90 -21.49 18.83
CA HIS A 211 -26.00 -22.96 18.83
C HIS A 211 -27.43 -23.50 18.99
N LYS A 212 -28.40 -22.69 19.45
CA LYS A 212 -29.79 -23.12 19.71
C LYS A 212 -30.54 -23.75 18.54
N GLY A 213 -30.28 -23.36 17.30
CA GLY A 213 -31.00 -23.91 16.14
C GLY A 213 -30.86 -23.10 14.86
N THR A 214 -31.52 -23.55 13.79
CA THR A 214 -31.51 -22.85 12.50
C THR A 214 -32.33 -21.56 12.52
N SER A 215 -33.46 -21.54 13.24
CA SER A 215 -34.30 -20.34 13.38
C SER A 215 -33.56 -19.18 14.05
N GLN A 216 -32.82 -19.44 15.13
CA GLN A 216 -32.01 -18.44 15.80
C GLN A 216 -30.85 -17.95 14.92
N LYS A 217 -30.29 -18.81 14.06
CA LYS A 217 -29.28 -18.42 13.04
C LYS A 217 -29.89 -17.57 11.91
N GLU A 218 -31.15 -17.76 11.54
CA GLU A 218 -31.89 -16.84 10.66
C GLU A 218 -32.10 -15.48 11.34
N ALA A 219 -32.63 -15.46 12.56
CA ALA A 219 -32.93 -14.23 13.31
C ALA A 219 -31.68 -13.39 13.58
N MET A 220 -30.59 -14.00 14.05
CA MET A 220 -29.31 -13.31 14.23
C MET A 220 -28.73 -12.78 12.90
N ALA A 221 -28.98 -13.48 11.78
CA ALA A 221 -28.53 -13.03 10.46
C ALA A 221 -29.38 -11.89 9.88
N ALA A 222 -30.69 -11.83 10.19
CA ALA A 222 -31.54 -10.68 9.88
C ALA A 222 -31.10 -9.45 10.67
N LEU A 223 -30.99 -9.56 11.99
CA LEU A 223 -30.58 -8.48 12.89
C LEU A 223 -29.20 -7.89 12.52
N LEU A 224 -28.25 -8.72 12.09
CA LEU A 224 -26.93 -8.24 11.63
C LEU A 224 -26.99 -7.46 10.31
N GLN A 225 -28.00 -7.69 9.46
CA GLN A 225 -28.23 -6.90 8.25
C GLN A 225 -28.94 -5.58 8.57
N GLU A 226 -29.91 -5.60 9.48
CA GLU A 226 -30.67 -4.43 9.95
C GLU A 226 -29.73 -3.38 10.59
N VAL A 227 -28.82 -3.79 11.46
CA VAL A 227 -27.80 -2.92 12.07
C VAL A 227 -26.62 -2.58 11.14
N ASN A 228 -26.83 -2.68 9.82
CA ASN A 228 -25.86 -2.43 8.75
C ASN A 228 -24.47 -3.02 9.02
N TRP A 229 -24.44 -4.28 9.47
CA TRP A 229 -23.22 -5.05 9.70
C TRP A 229 -22.24 -4.49 10.75
N ASP A 230 -22.63 -3.58 11.65
CA ASP A 230 -21.79 -3.19 12.79
C ASP A 230 -21.76 -4.29 13.87
N LYS A 231 -20.58 -4.52 14.48
CA LYS A 231 -20.44 -5.49 15.60
C LYS A 231 -21.10 -4.96 16.87
N THR A 232 -20.98 -3.67 17.15
CA THR A 232 -21.40 -3.07 18.44
C THR A 232 -22.92 -3.00 18.54
N SER A 233 -23.55 -2.42 17.52
CA SER A 233 -25.01 -2.35 17.39
C SER A 233 -25.64 -3.74 17.35
N PHE A 234 -25.06 -4.69 16.61
CA PHE A 234 -25.53 -6.09 16.62
C PHE A 234 -25.56 -6.71 18.01
N LEU A 235 -24.50 -6.53 18.81
CA LEU A 235 -24.44 -7.07 20.17
C LEU A 235 -25.46 -6.40 21.09
N ASN A 236 -25.62 -5.07 21.00
CA ASN A 236 -26.56 -4.31 21.81
C ASN A 236 -28.02 -4.72 21.54
N GLU A 237 -28.44 -4.78 20.26
CA GLU A 237 -29.81 -5.16 19.90
C GLU A 237 -30.09 -6.64 20.22
N LEU A 238 -29.11 -7.53 19.99
CA LEU A 238 -29.26 -8.94 20.33
C LEU A 238 -29.42 -9.13 21.86
N GLU A 239 -28.76 -8.32 22.68
CA GLU A 239 -28.92 -8.37 24.13
C GLU A 239 -30.34 -7.96 24.57
N LYS A 240 -30.93 -6.92 23.95
CA LYS A 240 -32.34 -6.54 24.18
C LYS A 240 -33.29 -7.69 23.85
N VAL A 241 -33.12 -8.30 22.68
CA VAL A 241 -33.96 -9.45 22.23
C VAL A 241 -33.87 -10.59 23.24
N VAL A 242 -32.66 -10.94 23.69
CA VAL A 242 -32.43 -12.04 24.65
C VAL A 242 -32.97 -11.74 26.04
N LYS A 243 -32.97 -10.47 26.48
CA LYS A 243 -33.60 -10.04 27.74
C LYS A 243 -35.13 -10.15 27.68
N ARG A 244 -35.75 -9.67 26.59
CA ARG A 244 -37.21 -9.75 26.36
C ARG A 244 -37.75 -11.19 26.38
N THR A 245 -36.93 -12.21 26.11
CA THR A 245 -37.35 -13.64 26.17
C THR A 245 -37.16 -14.31 27.53
N ARG A 246 -36.84 -13.58 28.61
CA ARG A 246 -36.39 -14.18 29.89
C ARG A 246 -37.15 -13.72 31.15
N GLU A 247 -38.15 -12.87 31.01
CA GLU A 247 -38.94 -12.40 32.15
C GLU A 247 -40.03 -13.42 32.50
N ILE A 248 -39.96 -13.99 33.71
CA ILE A 248 -40.92 -14.96 34.24
C ILE A 248 -41.37 -14.45 35.60
N GLU A 249 -42.65 -14.13 35.75
CA GLU A 249 -43.22 -13.67 37.01
C GLU A 249 -43.53 -14.88 37.91
N ILE A 250 -42.73 -15.05 38.97
CA ILE A 250 -42.94 -16.11 39.97
C ILE A 250 -43.72 -15.49 41.14
N VAL A 251 -45.04 -15.67 41.11
CA VAL A 251 -45.90 -15.29 42.23
C VAL A 251 -45.73 -16.33 43.33
N LYS A 252 -45.18 -15.90 44.48
CA LYS A 252 -45.05 -16.71 45.68
C LYS A 252 -46.07 -16.23 46.72
N ASP A 253 -47.00 -17.11 47.05
CA ASP A 253 -47.94 -16.91 48.15
C ASP A 253 -47.23 -17.31 49.45
N GLN A 254 -47.05 -16.35 50.37
CA GLN A 254 -46.27 -16.52 51.60
C GLN A 254 -46.98 -15.84 52.78
N GLY A 255 -46.98 -16.49 53.94
CA GLY A 255 -47.63 -15.98 55.14
C GLY A 255 -47.02 -16.52 56.43
N TRP A 256 -47.36 -15.87 57.53
CA TRP A 256 -47.09 -16.34 58.88
C TRP A 256 -48.23 -17.27 59.32
N TYR A 257 -47.89 -18.48 59.75
CA TYR A 257 -48.87 -19.46 60.23
C TYR A 257 -48.34 -20.20 61.47
N SER A 258 -49.17 -20.39 62.48
CA SER A 258 -48.91 -21.33 63.57
C SER A 258 -48.96 -22.78 63.10
N GLN A 259 -48.42 -23.71 63.90
CA GLN A 259 -48.53 -25.15 63.62
C GLN A 259 -49.98 -25.67 63.57
N SER A 260 -50.92 -24.94 64.18
CA SER A 260 -52.36 -25.16 64.11
C SER A 260 -52.90 -24.76 62.73
N GLU A 261 -52.68 -23.52 62.31
CA GLU A 261 -53.24 -22.97 61.06
C GLU A 261 -52.66 -23.66 59.82
N MET A 262 -51.40 -24.12 59.86
CA MET A 262 -50.87 -24.99 58.79
C MET A 262 -51.68 -26.29 58.61
N LYS A 263 -52.26 -26.84 59.69
CA LYS A 263 -53.06 -28.07 59.64
C LYS A 263 -54.53 -27.81 59.28
N THR A 264 -55.11 -26.70 59.72
CA THR A 264 -56.53 -26.37 59.47
C THR A 264 -56.74 -25.64 58.15
N ASP A 265 -55.93 -24.62 57.88
CA ASP A 265 -56.19 -23.61 56.85
C ASP A 265 -55.45 -23.98 55.57
N LEU A 266 -54.15 -24.28 55.69
CA LEU A 266 -53.34 -24.83 54.60
C LEU A 266 -53.59 -26.32 54.36
N LYS A 267 -54.24 -27.01 55.31
CA LYS A 267 -54.59 -28.45 55.27
C LYS A 267 -53.38 -29.38 55.12
N TRP A 268 -52.21 -28.97 55.61
CA TRP A 268 -50.97 -29.74 55.52
C TRP A 268 -50.92 -30.84 56.58
N GLN A 269 -50.99 -32.10 56.15
CA GLN A 269 -50.90 -33.26 57.06
C GLN A 269 -49.47 -33.53 57.60
N ARG A 270 -48.42 -32.96 56.99
CA ARG A 270 -47.00 -33.22 57.35
C ARG A 270 -46.18 -31.93 57.52
N ILE A 271 -46.58 -31.10 58.49
CA ILE A 271 -45.95 -29.80 58.75
C ILE A 271 -44.49 -29.87 59.26
N THR A 272 -44.05 -31.01 59.78
CA THR A 272 -42.77 -31.15 60.50
C THR A 272 -41.56 -30.73 59.67
N ALA A 273 -41.59 -30.95 58.35
CA ALA A 273 -40.52 -30.56 57.44
C ALA A 273 -40.48 -29.04 57.17
N ALA A 274 -41.62 -28.34 57.24
CA ALA A 274 -41.70 -26.89 57.10
C ALA A 274 -41.23 -26.20 58.40
N VAL A 275 -41.70 -26.69 59.56
CA VAL A 275 -41.23 -26.28 60.89
C VAL A 275 -39.71 -26.41 60.98
N ALA A 276 -39.15 -27.59 60.67
CA ALA A 276 -37.71 -27.85 60.68
C ALA A 276 -36.91 -27.14 59.56
N HIS A 277 -37.59 -26.49 58.60
CA HIS A 277 -36.95 -25.57 57.66
C HIS A 277 -36.81 -24.18 58.28
N CYS A 278 -37.89 -23.66 58.88
CA CYS A 278 -37.93 -22.36 59.55
C CYS A 278 -36.99 -22.31 60.78
N GLU A 279 -36.90 -23.41 61.55
CA GLU A 279 -36.01 -23.54 62.72
C GLU A 279 -34.51 -23.47 62.39
N LYS A 280 -34.13 -23.55 61.11
CA LYS A 280 -32.74 -23.30 60.66
C LYS A 280 -32.38 -21.82 60.58
N ASN A 281 -33.37 -20.93 60.50
CA ASN A 281 -33.20 -19.47 60.48
C ASN A 281 -34.27 -18.80 61.37
N PRO A 282 -34.26 -19.07 62.70
CA PRO A 282 -35.35 -18.70 63.59
C PRO A 282 -35.53 -17.17 63.72
N SER A 283 -34.50 -16.38 63.46
CA SER A 283 -34.54 -14.91 63.47
C SER A 283 -35.26 -14.27 62.27
N LEU A 284 -35.55 -15.05 61.21
CA LEU A 284 -36.20 -14.56 59.98
C LEU A 284 -37.48 -15.34 59.64
N LEU A 285 -37.56 -16.61 60.01
CA LEU A 285 -38.66 -17.51 59.63
C LEU A 285 -39.54 -17.95 60.80
N ILE A 286 -39.28 -17.47 62.03
CA ILE A 286 -40.11 -17.70 63.21
C ILE A 286 -40.36 -16.35 63.89
N ARG A 287 -41.59 -16.10 64.33
CA ARG A 287 -41.92 -14.97 65.21
C ARG A 287 -42.89 -15.44 66.29
N ARG A 288 -42.98 -14.66 67.38
CA ARG A 288 -44.08 -14.78 68.35
C ARG A 288 -45.14 -13.76 67.98
N ASN A 289 -46.39 -14.19 67.80
CA ASN A 289 -47.52 -13.29 67.57
C ASN A 289 -47.72 -12.38 68.80
N VAL A 290 -48.03 -11.12 68.54
CA VAL A 290 -48.08 -10.03 69.53
C VAL A 290 -49.33 -10.12 70.43
N TYR A 291 -50.41 -10.76 69.96
CA TYR A 291 -51.71 -10.74 70.62
C TYR A 291 -51.96 -11.96 71.52
N ASP A 292 -51.56 -13.16 71.08
CA ASP A 292 -51.78 -14.43 71.80
C ASP A 292 -50.48 -15.09 72.32
N GLY A 293 -49.32 -14.62 71.86
CA GLY A 293 -48.01 -15.19 72.20
C GLY A 293 -47.70 -16.53 71.51
N VAL A 294 -48.45 -16.95 70.51
CA VAL A 294 -48.22 -18.19 69.75
C VAL A 294 -46.99 -18.05 68.83
N LEU A 295 -46.29 -19.16 68.58
CA LEU A 295 -45.19 -19.19 67.60
C LEU A 295 -45.74 -19.41 66.19
N GLU A 296 -45.49 -18.44 65.33
CA GLU A 296 -45.80 -18.45 63.90
C GLU A 296 -44.53 -18.63 63.08
N TYR A 297 -44.69 -19.28 61.93
CA TYR A 297 -43.60 -19.62 61.02
C TYR A 297 -43.90 -19.05 59.63
N TRP A 298 -42.91 -18.44 58.98
CA TRP A 298 -43.07 -17.90 57.62
C TRP A 298 -42.92 -19.03 56.59
N VAL A 299 -44.02 -19.42 55.94
CA VAL A 299 -44.05 -20.52 54.97
C VAL A 299 -44.58 -20.06 53.62
N THR A 300 -44.02 -20.65 52.55
CA THR A 300 -44.54 -20.49 51.19
C THR A 300 -45.68 -21.48 50.99
N VAL A 301 -46.89 -20.96 50.82
CA VAL A 301 -48.12 -21.74 50.65
C VAL A 301 -48.20 -22.32 49.24
N ARG A 302 -47.82 -21.51 48.24
CA ARG A 302 -47.84 -21.90 46.83
C ARG A 302 -46.85 -21.06 46.02
N GLU A 303 -46.13 -21.70 45.10
CA GLU A 303 -45.40 -21.01 44.03
C GLU A 303 -46.11 -21.26 42.70
N THR A 304 -46.51 -20.18 42.01
CA THR A 304 -47.08 -20.24 40.66
C THR A 304 -46.30 -19.31 39.74
N GLY A 305 -45.52 -19.88 38.82
CA GLY A 305 -44.97 -19.12 37.70
C GLY A 305 -46.06 -18.82 36.69
N ARG A 306 -46.27 -17.54 36.35
CA ARG A 306 -47.17 -17.11 35.28
C ARG A 306 -46.34 -16.55 34.14
N HIS A 307 -46.54 -17.07 32.93
CA HIS A 307 -45.96 -16.48 31.74
C HIS A 307 -46.79 -15.25 31.37
N VAL A 308 -46.19 -14.06 31.43
CA VAL A 308 -46.87 -12.78 31.18
C VAL A 308 -46.11 -12.02 30.11
N GLU A 309 -46.61 -12.03 28.87
CA GLU A 309 -46.04 -11.27 27.75
C GLU A 309 -46.43 -9.79 27.84
N ASN A 310 -45.85 -9.07 28.80
CA ASN A 310 -46.03 -7.63 28.93
C ASN A 310 -45.12 -6.86 27.95
N LEU A 311 -45.71 -6.33 26.88
CA LEU A 311 -45.08 -5.35 25.99
C LEU A 311 -44.95 -3.98 26.69
N LYS A 312 -44.00 -3.86 27.63
CA LYS A 312 -43.52 -2.56 28.10
C LYS A 312 -42.37 -2.07 27.23
N GLU A 313 -42.56 -0.91 26.62
CA GLU A 313 -41.55 -0.23 25.82
C GLU A 313 -40.97 0.94 26.61
N GLU A 314 -39.94 0.68 27.43
CA GLU A 314 -39.22 1.74 28.14
C GLU A 314 -38.26 2.47 27.19
N GLU A 315 -38.77 3.50 26.51
CA GLU A 315 -37.93 4.48 25.82
C GLU A 315 -37.14 5.28 26.87
N ILE A 316 -35.82 5.10 26.93
CA ILE A 316 -34.94 5.84 27.86
C ILE A 316 -34.70 7.27 27.34
N GLN A 317 -35.74 8.09 27.42
CA GLN A 317 -35.78 9.46 26.95
C GLN A 317 -35.10 10.39 27.97
N ARG A 318 -33.80 10.68 27.78
CA ARG A 318 -33.08 11.67 28.59
C ARG A 318 -33.45 13.09 28.19
N SER A 319 -34.47 13.63 28.85
CA SER A 319 -34.99 14.99 28.68
C SER A 319 -34.01 16.09 29.16
N ARG A 320 -34.39 17.35 28.92
CA ARG A 320 -33.47 18.49 28.75
C ARG A 320 -33.99 19.76 29.43
N SER A 321 -33.95 19.78 30.75
CA SER A 321 -34.27 20.91 31.63
C SER A 321 -33.54 20.71 32.98
N GLU A 322 -33.32 21.67 33.87
CA GLU A 322 -33.78 23.08 33.97
C GLU A 322 -32.57 23.99 34.29
N ALA A 323 -32.69 25.30 34.05
CA ALA A 323 -31.63 26.27 34.41
C ALA A 323 -32.18 27.68 34.67
N ALA A 324 -32.29 28.08 35.94
CA ALA A 324 -32.57 29.46 36.35
C ALA A 324 -32.00 29.77 37.74
N ASN A 325 -30.95 30.60 37.78
CA ASN A 325 -30.63 31.67 38.75
C ASN A 325 -29.11 31.81 39.01
N PRO A 326 -28.56 33.04 38.96
CA PRO A 326 -27.15 33.30 39.24
C PRO A 326 -26.89 33.65 40.72
N VAL A 327 -25.68 33.34 41.22
CA VAL A 327 -25.15 33.81 42.51
C VAL A 327 -23.64 34.12 42.34
N GLU A 328 -23.14 35.10 43.06
CA GLU A 328 -21.89 35.83 42.79
C GLU A 328 -20.60 35.18 43.33
N LEU A 329 -19.45 35.75 42.98
CA LEU A 329 -18.10 35.32 43.38
C LEU A 329 -17.59 36.09 44.62
N PRO A 330 -17.02 35.41 45.63
CA PRO A 330 -16.31 36.06 46.74
C PRO A 330 -15.08 36.87 46.29
N LYS A 331 -14.74 37.91 47.06
CA LYS A 331 -13.85 39.02 46.64
C LYS A 331 -12.35 38.69 46.59
N ASP A 332 -11.91 37.54 47.11
CA ASP A 332 -10.49 37.27 47.41
C ASP A 332 -9.71 36.58 46.27
N ALA A 333 -10.29 36.55 45.06
CA ALA A 333 -9.81 35.71 43.94
C ALA A 333 -8.45 36.09 43.33
N PHE A 334 -7.82 37.20 43.74
CA PHE A 334 -6.68 37.81 43.03
C PHE A 334 -5.44 38.16 43.87
N ALA A 335 -5.35 37.71 45.14
CA ALA A 335 -4.23 38.01 46.05
C ALA A 335 -2.86 37.34 45.71
N GLY A 336 -2.60 37.01 44.43
CA GLY A 336 -1.48 36.17 44.01
C GLY A 336 -0.46 36.79 43.04
N PHE A 337 -0.56 38.09 42.72
CA PHE A 337 0.14 38.66 41.56
C PHE A 337 1.50 39.32 41.86
N ASP A 338 1.67 39.96 43.02
CA ASP A 338 2.81 40.86 43.29
C ASP A 338 4.19 40.18 43.42
N ASN A 339 4.23 38.86 43.56
CA ASN A 339 5.49 38.11 43.70
C ASN A 339 6.21 37.82 42.37
N MET A 340 5.69 38.25 41.22
CA MET A 340 6.31 37.96 39.91
C MET A 340 7.25 39.07 39.38
N THR A 341 7.22 40.28 39.94
CA THR A 341 7.83 41.48 39.34
C THR A 341 9.30 41.73 39.74
N LYS A 342 9.90 40.92 40.62
CA LYS A 342 11.26 41.13 41.18
C LYS A 342 12.34 40.15 40.65
N ARG A 343 12.26 39.74 39.38
CA ARG A 343 13.21 38.75 38.78
C ARG A 343 13.66 39.01 37.34
N VAL A 344 13.51 40.23 36.82
CA VAL A 344 13.93 40.57 35.45
C VAL A 344 14.66 41.91 35.39
N LEU A 345 15.96 41.91 35.69
CA LEU A 345 16.99 42.80 35.11
C LEU A 345 18.38 42.13 35.29
N PRO A 346 19.31 42.23 34.32
CA PRO A 346 20.68 41.71 34.43
C PRO A 346 21.72 42.82 34.66
N GLU A 347 22.89 42.45 35.18
CA GLU A 347 24.11 43.29 35.22
C GLU A 347 25.31 42.56 34.57
N PRO A 348 26.38 43.28 34.15
CA PRO A 348 27.39 42.76 33.21
C PRO A 348 28.59 42.05 33.85
N ALA A 349 29.53 41.60 33.01
CA ALA A 349 30.60 40.66 33.36
C ALA A 349 31.93 41.29 33.81
N GLY A 350 32.75 40.49 34.50
CA GLY A 350 34.19 40.72 34.77
C GLY A 350 34.99 39.40 34.65
N PRO A 351 36.34 39.42 34.59
CA PRO A 351 37.13 38.31 34.02
C PRO A 351 38.07 37.57 35.01
N ASP A 352 38.94 36.73 34.42
CA ASP A 352 40.18 36.12 34.95
C ASP A 352 40.12 34.88 35.86
N GLY A 353 41.16 34.02 35.78
CA GLY A 353 41.38 32.85 36.66
C GLY A 353 42.08 31.64 36.00
N SER A 354 43.37 31.42 36.32
CA SER A 354 44.21 30.28 35.89
C SER A 354 44.29 29.14 36.93
N GLY A 355 44.80 27.95 36.57
CA GLY A 355 45.19 26.92 37.57
C GLY A 355 45.53 25.51 37.05
N ASP A 356 46.74 25.03 37.36
CA ASP A 356 47.36 23.75 36.95
C ASP A 356 46.89 22.45 37.67
N ALA A 357 47.29 21.29 37.12
CA ALA A 357 48.08 20.22 37.80
C ALA A 357 47.71 18.75 37.44
N LYS A 358 48.68 17.83 37.60
CA LYS A 358 48.65 16.41 37.19
C LYS A 358 48.53 15.44 38.39
N LYS A 359 47.96 14.23 38.20
CA LYS A 359 48.63 12.96 38.60
C LYS A 359 47.99 11.64 38.10
N SER A 360 48.83 10.84 37.43
CA SER A 360 48.97 9.36 37.49
C SER A 360 47.73 8.43 37.50
N GLU A 361 47.50 7.75 36.37
CA GLU A 361 47.06 6.35 36.32
C GLU A 361 48.19 5.51 35.71
N GLY A 362 48.56 4.37 36.31
CA GLY A 362 49.79 3.66 35.89
C GLY A 362 50.05 2.26 36.46
N GLU A 363 49.06 1.54 37.01
CA GLU A 363 49.28 0.20 37.61
C GLU A 363 48.26 -0.89 37.21
N ASP A 364 47.07 -0.55 36.70
CA ASP A 364 45.98 -1.53 36.51
C ASP A 364 45.98 -2.28 35.15
N LEU A 365 47.03 -2.12 34.33
CA LEU A 365 47.15 -2.83 33.05
C LEU A 365 47.83 -4.21 33.17
N ASN A 366 48.88 -4.32 33.98
CA ASN A 366 49.69 -5.56 34.06
C ASN A 366 48.93 -6.72 34.73
N LYS A 367 47.87 -6.42 35.49
CA LYS A 367 47.03 -7.42 36.18
C LYS A 367 45.98 -8.09 35.27
N LYS A 368 45.82 -7.64 34.01
CA LYS A 368 44.81 -8.17 33.07
C LYS A 368 45.34 -9.22 32.09
N TYR A 369 46.66 -9.31 31.90
CA TYR A 369 47.27 -10.24 30.92
C TYR A 369 47.54 -11.65 31.45
N SER A 370 47.73 -11.84 32.76
CA SER A 370 48.04 -13.16 33.34
C SER A 370 46.86 -14.14 33.37
N LYS A 371 45.61 -13.69 33.13
CA LYS A 371 44.40 -14.52 33.21
C LYS A 371 43.81 -14.93 31.84
N ALA A 372 44.56 -14.71 30.76
CA ALA A 372 44.15 -15.09 29.40
C ALA A 372 44.63 -16.49 28.99
N THR A 373 45.57 -17.09 29.72
CA THR A 373 46.35 -18.26 29.28
C THR A 373 45.85 -19.61 29.82
N GLU A 374 44.90 -19.62 30.76
CA GLU A 374 44.40 -20.84 31.44
C GLU A 374 43.05 -21.35 30.89
N MET A 375 42.62 -20.92 29.69
CA MET A 375 41.24 -21.13 29.22
C MET A 375 41.09 -21.97 27.94
N THR A 376 42.11 -22.76 27.59
CA THR A 376 42.30 -23.39 26.26
C THR A 376 41.98 -24.88 26.15
N GLU A 377 41.30 -25.51 27.13
CA GLU A 377 41.04 -26.97 27.13
C GLU A 377 39.56 -27.42 27.22
N PHE A 378 38.57 -26.51 27.15
CA PHE A 378 37.14 -26.86 27.32
C PHE A 378 36.18 -26.26 26.27
N GLU A 379 36.49 -26.41 24.98
CA GLU A 379 35.78 -25.69 23.90
C GLU A 379 34.67 -26.45 23.12
N PRO A 380 34.67 -27.78 22.90
CA PRO A 380 33.68 -28.43 22.02
C PRO A 380 32.21 -28.29 22.44
N GLN A 381 31.88 -28.54 23.71
CA GLN A 381 30.48 -28.60 24.17
C GLN A 381 29.87 -27.20 24.44
N TYR A 382 30.68 -26.22 24.83
CA TYR A 382 30.19 -24.88 25.17
C TYR A 382 29.80 -24.05 23.94
N VAL A 383 30.40 -24.35 22.78
CA VAL A 383 30.06 -23.72 21.49
C VAL A 383 28.68 -24.16 21.00
N ALA A 384 28.32 -25.44 21.14
CA ALA A 384 27.03 -25.97 20.68
C ALA A 384 25.83 -25.36 21.44
N LEU A 385 25.86 -25.36 22.78
CA LEU A 385 24.79 -24.77 23.59
C LEU A 385 24.66 -23.25 23.39
N ASN A 386 25.78 -22.55 23.12
CA ASN A 386 25.73 -21.14 22.77
C ASN A 386 25.20 -20.88 21.36
N SER A 387 25.37 -21.80 20.40
CA SER A 387 24.87 -21.61 19.03
C SER A 387 23.34 -21.63 18.98
N GLU A 388 22.68 -22.61 19.64
CA GLU A 388 21.21 -22.66 19.75
C GLU A 388 20.63 -21.45 20.51
N ALA A 389 21.26 -21.09 21.63
CA ALA A 389 20.86 -19.93 22.42
C ALA A 389 21.07 -18.61 21.67
N ARG A 390 22.01 -18.55 20.72
CA ARG A 390 22.27 -17.38 19.85
C ARG A 390 21.32 -17.34 18.66
N ALA A 391 21.07 -18.48 18.01
CA ALA A 391 20.07 -18.62 16.96
C ALA A 391 18.67 -18.23 17.46
N SER A 392 18.26 -18.73 18.63
CA SER A 392 16.99 -18.36 19.26
C SER A 392 16.87 -16.86 19.55
N ARG A 393 17.98 -16.20 19.93
CA ARG A 393 18.04 -14.73 20.12
C ARG A 393 17.97 -13.97 18.80
N HIS A 394 18.60 -14.46 17.73
CA HIS A 394 18.50 -13.87 16.38
C HIS A 394 17.08 -14.01 15.79
N VAL A 395 16.46 -15.19 15.90
CA VAL A 395 15.08 -15.43 15.44
C VAL A 395 14.12 -14.49 16.17
N LYS A 396 14.22 -14.37 17.50
CA LYS A 396 13.38 -13.43 18.25
C LYS A 396 13.62 -11.97 17.84
N ALA A 397 14.86 -11.56 17.60
CA ALA A 397 15.18 -10.20 17.13
C ALA A 397 14.60 -9.90 15.73
N LEU A 398 14.52 -10.91 14.85
CA LEU A 398 13.82 -10.83 13.57
C LEU A 398 12.31 -10.74 13.75
N GLU A 399 11.70 -11.56 14.62
CA GLU A 399 10.26 -11.50 14.94
C GLU A 399 9.86 -10.14 15.54
N ASP A 400 10.63 -9.61 16.49
CA ASP A 400 10.45 -8.26 17.05
C ASP A 400 10.65 -7.17 15.99
N GLY A 401 11.58 -7.37 15.04
CA GLY A 401 11.82 -6.49 13.90
C GLY A 401 10.66 -6.44 12.91
N ILE A 402 10.14 -7.61 12.50
CA ILE A 402 8.96 -7.76 11.64
C ILE A 402 7.74 -7.13 12.32
N THR A 403 7.46 -7.48 13.58
CA THR A 403 6.35 -6.92 14.37
C THR A 403 6.41 -5.39 14.48
N LYS A 404 7.62 -4.81 14.42
CA LYS A 404 7.82 -3.36 14.41
C LYS A 404 7.61 -2.77 13.01
N LEU A 405 8.10 -3.41 11.95
CA LEU A 405 7.86 -2.99 10.56
C LEU A 405 6.37 -3.03 10.22
N GLU A 406 5.64 -4.08 10.61
CA GLU A 406 4.18 -4.16 10.51
C GLU A 406 3.49 -2.96 11.18
N LYS A 407 3.92 -2.57 12.39
CA LYS A 407 3.34 -1.42 13.12
C LYS A 407 3.66 -0.06 12.49
N GLU A 408 4.83 0.12 11.89
CA GLU A 408 5.12 1.36 11.14
C GLU A 408 4.42 1.36 9.77
N HIS A 409 4.25 0.20 9.13
CA HIS A 409 3.43 0.05 7.91
C HIS A 409 1.95 0.34 8.19
N ASP A 410 1.38 -0.19 9.28
CA ASP A 410 0.02 0.14 9.73
C ASP A 410 -0.15 1.63 10.03
N LYS A 411 0.85 2.29 10.64
CA LYS A 411 0.83 3.75 10.85
C LYS A 411 0.91 4.52 9.53
N LEU A 412 1.79 4.12 8.61
CA LEU A 412 1.91 4.76 7.29
C LEU A 412 0.61 4.59 6.49
N ASN A 413 0.03 3.39 6.48
CA ASN A 413 -1.29 3.12 5.91
C ASN A 413 -2.38 3.96 6.59
N LEU A 414 -2.35 4.13 7.91
CA LEU A 414 -3.30 4.99 8.63
C LEU A 414 -3.12 6.48 8.31
N HIS A 415 -1.89 6.92 8.04
CA HIS A 415 -1.54 8.31 7.70
C HIS A 415 -1.77 8.62 6.22
N TRP A 416 -1.67 7.63 5.32
CA TRP A 416 -2.00 7.74 3.90
C TRP A 416 -3.50 7.53 3.64
N ALA A 417 -4.19 6.70 4.43
CA ALA A 417 -5.65 6.68 4.51
C ALA A 417 -6.26 7.97 5.11
N GLN A 418 -5.41 8.85 5.67
CA GLN A 418 -5.74 10.23 6.05
C GLN A 418 -5.46 11.24 4.94
N ALA A 419 -5.49 10.82 3.66
CA ALA A 419 -5.93 11.70 2.59
C ALA A 419 -7.33 12.24 2.96
N ALA A 420 -7.38 13.46 3.48
CA ALA A 420 -8.59 14.01 4.10
C ALA A 420 -9.74 13.97 3.09
N PRO A 421 -10.88 13.32 3.41
CA PRO A 421 -11.95 13.14 2.44
C PRO A 421 -12.48 14.50 2.01
N VAL A 422 -13.02 14.59 0.79
CA VAL A 422 -13.45 15.88 0.22
C VAL A 422 -14.53 16.56 1.08
N THR A 423 -15.33 15.81 1.85
CA THR A 423 -16.20 16.33 2.91
C THR A 423 -15.45 17.15 3.97
N SER A 424 -14.24 16.73 4.37
CA SER A 424 -13.38 17.45 5.29
C SER A 424 -12.85 18.75 4.69
N ALA A 425 -12.52 18.78 3.39
CA ALA A 425 -12.13 20.00 2.70
C ALA A 425 -13.31 20.99 2.59
N ILE A 426 -14.54 20.51 2.37
CA ILE A 426 -15.76 21.33 2.40
C ILE A 426 -16.02 21.90 3.81
N ARG A 427 -15.84 21.10 4.86
CA ARG A 427 -15.99 21.55 6.25
C ARG A 427 -14.91 22.58 6.64
N ALA A 428 -13.65 22.34 6.24
CA ALA A 428 -12.57 23.30 6.43
C ALA A 428 -12.85 24.61 5.70
N ALA A 429 -13.37 24.56 4.47
CA ALA A 429 -13.78 25.75 3.73
C ALA A 429 -14.90 26.53 4.44
N ARG A 430 -15.85 25.86 5.10
CA ARG A 430 -16.87 26.53 5.95
C ARG A 430 -16.24 27.18 7.18
N ALA A 431 -15.38 26.48 7.91
CA ALA A 431 -14.70 27.03 9.09
C ALA A 431 -13.84 28.26 8.74
N VAL A 432 -13.13 28.24 7.61
CA VAL A 432 -12.36 29.41 7.14
C VAL A 432 -13.25 30.61 6.83
N LEU A 433 -14.51 30.42 6.41
CA LEU A 433 -15.45 31.54 6.19
C LEU A 433 -16.10 32.06 7.50
N GLU A 434 -16.10 31.23 8.55
CA GLU A 434 -16.55 31.60 9.90
C GLU A 434 -15.44 32.36 10.66
N GLU A 435 -14.18 31.94 10.49
CA GLU A 435 -13.00 32.59 11.07
C GLU A 435 -12.49 33.81 10.26
N VAL A 436 -12.66 33.81 8.94
CA VAL A 436 -12.15 34.85 8.01
C VAL A 436 -13.25 35.26 7.00
N PRO A 437 -14.15 36.20 7.37
CA PRO A 437 -15.25 36.63 6.51
C PRO A 437 -14.83 37.19 5.15
N GLU A 438 -13.60 37.72 5.03
CA GLU A 438 -13.02 38.21 3.77
C GLU A 438 -12.88 37.10 2.73
N ALA A 439 -12.72 35.84 3.16
CA ALA A 439 -12.64 34.68 2.28
C ALA A 439 -13.95 34.42 1.51
N VAL A 440 -15.07 35.08 1.85
CA VAL A 440 -16.35 35.08 1.11
C VAL A 440 -16.17 35.60 -0.33
N GLY A 441 -15.14 36.40 -0.61
CA GLY A 441 -14.78 36.82 -1.98
C GLY A 441 -14.04 35.76 -2.81
N SER A 442 -13.66 34.62 -2.23
CA SER A 442 -12.76 33.63 -2.85
C SER A 442 -13.46 32.33 -3.29
N SER A 443 -12.71 31.46 -3.98
CA SER A 443 -13.13 30.09 -4.32
C SER A 443 -13.50 29.23 -3.10
N ILE A 444 -13.02 29.59 -1.89
CA ILE A 444 -13.36 28.92 -0.63
C ILE A 444 -14.87 29.00 -0.37
N ARG A 445 -15.54 30.10 -0.70
CA ARG A 445 -17.02 30.23 -0.63
C ARG A 445 -17.74 29.17 -1.46
N ILE A 446 -17.25 28.94 -2.68
CA ILE A 446 -17.87 27.98 -3.61
C ILE A 446 -17.66 26.54 -3.08
N MET A 447 -16.46 26.25 -2.57
CA MET A 447 -16.13 24.95 -1.95
C MET A 447 -16.94 24.68 -0.67
N ALA A 448 -17.14 25.68 0.17
CA ALA A 448 -17.95 25.58 1.39
C ALA A 448 -19.44 25.32 1.10
N GLY A 449 -19.95 25.86 -0.01
CA GLY A 449 -21.32 25.65 -0.51
C GLY A 449 -21.58 24.24 -1.07
N CYS A 450 -20.56 23.42 -1.28
CA CYS A 450 -20.72 22.04 -1.74
C CYS A 450 -21.48 21.17 -0.72
N LYS A 451 -22.29 20.23 -1.24
CA LYS A 451 -23.03 19.26 -0.41
C LYS A 451 -22.13 18.07 -0.08
N GLU A 452 -21.98 17.75 1.20
CA GLU A 452 -21.09 16.66 1.66
C GLU A 452 -21.46 15.30 1.07
N ASN A 453 -22.76 15.01 0.94
CA ASN A 453 -23.30 13.78 0.33
C ASN A 453 -22.88 13.57 -1.13
N ASN A 454 -22.39 14.62 -1.83
CA ASN A 454 -21.89 14.56 -3.20
C ASN A 454 -20.49 15.22 -3.31
N SER A 455 -19.73 15.23 -2.21
CA SER A 455 -18.53 16.04 -2.03
C SER A 455 -17.53 15.98 -3.18
N GLU A 456 -17.11 14.79 -3.62
CA GLU A 456 -16.16 14.63 -4.73
C GLU A 456 -16.68 15.24 -6.04
N ARG A 457 -17.94 14.97 -6.42
CA ARG A 457 -18.56 15.51 -7.64
C ARG A 457 -18.63 17.04 -7.62
N ASP A 458 -19.10 17.59 -6.50
CA ASP A 458 -19.36 19.02 -6.40
C ASP A 458 -18.06 19.81 -6.18
N ALA A 459 -17.09 19.30 -5.42
CA ALA A 459 -15.75 19.89 -5.36
C ALA A 459 -15.00 19.80 -6.70
N HIS A 460 -15.14 18.71 -7.46
CA HIS A 460 -14.56 18.63 -8.81
C HIS A 460 -15.23 19.60 -9.80
N ARG A 461 -16.48 20.01 -9.54
CA ARG A 461 -17.13 21.12 -10.26
C ARG A 461 -16.48 22.46 -9.89
N VAL A 462 -16.25 22.71 -8.60
CA VAL A 462 -15.55 23.92 -8.11
C VAL A 462 -14.12 23.99 -8.64
N ALA A 463 -13.38 22.88 -8.62
CA ALA A 463 -12.02 22.81 -9.15
C ALA A 463 -11.97 23.18 -10.64
N ARG A 464 -12.92 22.68 -11.46
CA ARG A 464 -13.04 23.07 -12.87
C ARG A 464 -13.43 24.53 -13.04
N GLN A 465 -14.42 25.02 -12.29
CA GLN A 465 -14.84 26.43 -12.31
C GLN A 465 -13.68 27.39 -11.95
N CYS A 466 -12.83 27.00 -11.00
CA CYS A 466 -11.68 27.77 -10.56
C CYS A 466 -10.39 27.49 -11.37
N ARG A 467 -10.47 26.69 -12.45
CA ARG A 467 -9.33 26.26 -13.30
C ARG A 467 -8.18 25.56 -12.53
N LEU A 468 -8.51 24.90 -11.41
CA LEU A 468 -7.59 24.14 -10.55
C LEU A 468 -7.41 22.68 -10.99
N THR A 469 -8.22 22.19 -11.93
CA THR A 469 -7.99 20.90 -12.59
C THR A 469 -6.90 20.99 -13.64
N LEU A 470 -6.00 20.01 -13.68
CA LEU A 470 -5.07 19.83 -14.79
C LEU A 470 -5.87 19.67 -16.11
N PRO A 471 -5.49 20.34 -17.21
CA PRO A 471 -6.26 20.36 -18.46
C PRO A 471 -6.03 19.10 -19.31
N ILE A 472 -5.97 17.94 -18.67
CA ILE A 472 -5.66 16.65 -19.29
C ILE A 472 -6.90 16.12 -20.01
N MET A 473 -6.73 15.77 -21.29
CA MET A 473 -7.77 15.10 -22.06
C MET A 473 -7.95 13.67 -21.57
N ILE A 474 -9.19 13.30 -21.24
CA ILE A 474 -9.60 11.91 -21.04
C ILE A 474 -10.22 11.45 -22.35
N THR A 475 -9.66 10.41 -22.95
CA THR A 475 -10.12 9.81 -24.20
C THR A 475 -11.04 8.64 -23.87
N GLU A 476 -12.28 8.66 -24.33
CA GLU A 476 -13.18 7.50 -24.24
C GLU A 476 -12.97 6.61 -25.48
N VAL A 477 -12.51 5.37 -25.26
CA VAL A 477 -12.23 4.40 -26.32
C VAL A 477 -13.25 3.27 -26.28
N MET A 478 -13.81 2.91 -27.43
CA MET A 478 -14.82 1.85 -27.54
C MET A 478 -14.17 0.48 -27.69
N LEU A 479 -14.03 -0.26 -26.59
CA LEU A 479 -13.47 -1.61 -26.55
C LEU A 479 -14.60 -2.64 -26.40
N HIS A 480 -14.76 -3.52 -27.39
CA HIS A 480 -15.82 -4.55 -27.43
C HIS A 480 -17.24 -4.02 -27.12
N GLY A 481 -17.56 -2.80 -27.58
CA GLY A 481 -18.84 -2.13 -27.33
C GLY A 481 -18.96 -1.39 -25.98
N TRP A 482 -17.91 -1.36 -25.17
CA TRP A 482 -17.85 -0.60 -23.91
C TRP A 482 -17.01 0.68 -24.06
N PRO A 483 -17.52 1.86 -23.64
CA PRO A 483 -16.69 3.05 -23.52
C PRO A 483 -15.76 2.91 -22.30
N VAL A 484 -14.45 2.95 -22.54
CA VAL A 484 -13.41 2.89 -21.51
C VAL A 484 -12.70 4.25 -21.46
N PRO A 485 -12.77 4.99 -20.33
CA PRO A 485 -12.09 6.28 -20.19
C PRO A 485 -10.60 6.07 -19.87
N LEU A 486 -9.74 6.58 -20.74
CA LEU A 486 -8.28 6.48 -20.68
C LEU A 486 -7.63 7.86 -20.68
N ILE A 487 -6.38 7.92 -20.25
CA ILE A 487 -5.52 9.09 -20.42
C ILE A 487 -4.29 8.63 -21.20
N LEU A 488 -4.14 9.13 -22.42
CA LEU A 488 -2.99 8.85 -23.25
C LEU A 488 -1.72 9.48 -22.64
N LEU A 489 -0.57 8.82 -22.82
CA LEU A 489 0.70 9.33 -22.34
C LEU A 489 1.12 10.56 -23.16
N SER A 490 0.80 10.60 -24.45
CA SER A 490 0.91 11.82 -25.27
C SER A 490 0.20 13.04 -24.65
N ALA A 491 -0.98 12.87 -24.06
CA ALA A 491 -1.74 13.94 -23.41
C ALA A 491 -1.06 14.45 -22.13
N TRP A 492 -0.50 13.55 -21.31
CA TRP A 492 0.32 13.92 -20.15
C TRP A 492 1.58 14.69 -20.58
N LEU A 493 2.32 14.15 -21.54
CA LEU A 493 3.60 14.71 -22.00
C LEU A 493 3.43 16.06 -22.70
N THR A 494 2.38 16.23 -23.51
CA THR A 494 2.01 17.52 -24.12
C THR A 494 1.80 18.60 -23.05
N ILE A 495 1.21 18.25 -21.90
CA ILE A 495 1.00 19.18 -20.79
C ILE A 495 2.28 19.44 -20.00
N LEU A 496 3.16 18.45 -19.84
CA LEU A 496 4.46 18.67 -19.20
C LEU A 496 5.35 19.59 -20.05
N LEU A 497 5.45 19.35 -21.36
CA LEU A 497 6.16 20.23 -22.31
C LEU A 497 5.49 21.62 -22.37
N GLY A 498 4.17 21.68 -22.50
CA GLY A 498 3.37 22.91 -22.52
C GLY A 498 3.38 23.74 -21.23
N ARG A 499 3.99 23.23 -20.16
CA ARG A 499 4.18 23.91 -18.87
C ARG A 499 5.64 24.05 -18.45
N ASN A 500 6.59 23.77 -19.34
CA ASN A 500 8.04 23.76 -19.08
C ASN A 500 8.45 22.82 -17.91
N LEU A 501 7.75 21.70 -17.76
CA LEU A 501 7.97 20.68 -16.73
C LEU A 501 8.88 19.53 -17.20
N LEU A 502 9.55 19.66 -18.34
CA LEU A 502 10.56 18.68 -18.81
C LEU A 502 11.59 18.34 -17.71
N HIS A 503 11.95 19.34 -16.91
CA HIS A 503 12.89 19.23 -15.80
C HIS A 503 12.45 18.25 -14.70
N THR A 504 11.15 17.96 -14.55
CA THR A 504 10.68 16.92 -13.61
C THR A 504 10.91 15.51 -14.13
N LEU A 505 11.16 15.34 -15.44
CA LEU A 505 11.48 14.05 -16.06
C LEU A 505 12.96 13.69 -15.86
N SER A 506 13.85 14.68 -15.83
CA SER A 506 15.29 14.51 -15.54
C SER A 506 15.61 14.50 -14.04
N GLY A 507 14.63 14.79 -13.16
CA GLY A 507 14.79 14.79 -11.71
C GLY A 507 15.25 16.12 -11.09
N LEU A 508 15.27 17.20 -11.87
CA LEU A 508 15.65 18.54 -11.41
C LEU A 508 14.49 19.23 -10.66
N THR A 509 14.82 20.13 -9.73
CA THR A 509 13.82 20.88 -8.93
C THR A 509 13.34 22.18 -9.57
N HIS A 510 14.03 22.66 -10.61
CA HIS A 510 13.76 23.90 -11.33
C HIS A 510 13.98 23.70 -12.83
N PRO A 511 13.35 24.51 -13.71
CA PRO A 511 13.59 24.45 -15.15
C PRO A 511 15.04 24.84 -15.50
N ASP A 512 15.75 23.90 -16.12
CA ASP A 512 17.10 24.09 -16.67
C ASP A 512 17.22 23.15 -17.89
N LEU A 513 16.98 23.67 -19.09
CA LEU A 513 16.94 22.86 -20.31
C LEU A 513 18.32 22.29 -20.66
N THR A 514 19.39 23.08 -20.51
CA THR A 514 20.77 22.65 -20.76
C THR A 514 21.16 21.47 -19.86
N ARG A 515 20.86 21.54 -18.56
CA ARG A 515 21.10 20.42 -17.63
C ARG A 515 20.17 19.23 -17.90
N CYS A 516 18.95 19.44 -18.39
CA CYS A 516 18.10 18.33 -18.87
C CYS A 516 18.74 17.60 -20.07
N HIS A 517 19.13 18.36 -21.10
CA HIS A 517 19.72 17.84 -22.34
C HIS A 517 21.01 17.06 -22.05
N SER A 518 21.90 17.63 -21.24
CA SER A 518 23.12 16.96 -20.80
C SER A 518 22.82 15.73 -19.94
N THR A 519 21.91 15.79 -18.96
CA THR A 519 21.55 14.62 -18.12
C THR A 519 21.00 13.45 -18.96
N TRP A 520 20.18 13.72 -19.99
CA TRP A 520 19.69 12.69 -20.91
C TRP A 520 20.80 12.17 -21.83
N LYS A 521 21.64 13.03 -22.43
CA LYS A 521 22.81 12.61 -23.23
C LYS A 521 23.75 11.70 -22.42
N CYS A 522 24.06 12.10 -21.18
CA CYS A 522 24.80 11.31 -20.21
C CYS A 522 24.10 10.01 -19.79
N PHE A 523 22.76 9.91 -19.90
CA PHE A 523 22.01 8.69 -19.57
C PHE A 523 22.10 7.70 -20.73
N TRP A 524 21.84 8.14 -21.96
CA TRP A 524 21.93 7.28 -23.14
C TRP A 524 23.34 6.76 -23.39
N ALA A 525 24.38 7.60 -23.17
CA ALA A 525 25.78 7.17 -23.24
C ALA A 525 26.18 6.11 -22.19
N ARG A 526 25.39 5.93 -21.12
CA ARG A 526 25.54 4.85 -20.14
C ARG A 526 24.68 3.65 -20.52
N TYR A 527 23.42 3.88 -20.93
CA TYR A 527 22.48 2.84 -21.35
C TYR A 527 23.00 2.05 -22.58
N GLN A 528 23.65 2.73 -23.54
CA GLN A 528 24.25 2.09 -24.72
C GLN A 528 25.35 1.07 -24.39
N LYS A 529 26.04 1.22 -23.25
CA LYS A 529 27.06 0.26 -22.79
C LYS A 529 26.46 -1.03 -22.21
N ILE A 530 25.15 -1.05 -21.98
CA ILE A 530 24.40 -2.17 -21.40
C ILE A 530 23.48 -2.81 -22.45
N HIS A 531 22.81 -1.97 -23.27
CA HIS A 531 21.89 -2.39 -24.34
C HIS A 531 22.30 -1.78 -25.69
N PRO A 532 23.45 -2.19 -26.27
CA PRO A 532 24.00 -1.58 -27.48
C PRO A 532 23.13 -1.81 -28.73
N HIS A 533 22.23 -2.79 -28.72
CA HIS A 533 21.37 -3.15 -29.85
C HIS A 533 19.94 -2.60 -29.75
N HIS A 534 19.64 -1.80 -28.72
CA HIS A 534 18.34 -1.14 -28.55
C HIS A 534 18.07 -0.15 -29.71
N ASP A 535 16.91 -0.27 -30.38
CA ASP A 535 16.58 0.41 -31.64
C ASP A 535 16.82 1.93 -31.64
N ILE A 536 16.62 2.60 -30.50
CA ILE A 536 16.89 4.04 -30.33
C ILE A 536 18.29 4.47 -30.79
N PHE A 537 19.30 3.60 -30.66
CA PHE A 537 20.67 3.91 -31.09
C PHE A 537 20.85 3.83 -32.61
N ARG A 538 20.13 2.93 -33.29
CA ARG A 538 20.02 2.92 -34.75
C ARG A 538 19.36 4.21 -35.24
N ARG A 539 18.26 4.63 -34.61
CA ARG A 539 17.54 5.86 -34.94
C ARG A 539 18.39 7.11 -34.72
N ALA A 540 19.16 7.16 -33.62
CA ALA A 540 20.08 8.25 -33.33
C ALA A 540 21.24 8.32 -34.34
N ALA A 541 21.82 7.17 -34.72
CA ALA A 541 22.86 7.10 -35.75
C ALA A 541 22.35 7.49 -37.14
N ALA A 542 21.07 7.23 -37.44
CA ALA A 542 20.40 7.68 -38.66
C ALA A 542 19.95 9.16 -38.63
N GLY A 543 20.17 9.88 -37.53
CA GLY A 543 19.74 11.28 -37.36
C GLY A 543 18.23 11.47 -37.16
N GLU A 544 17.46 10.39 -37.00
CA GLU A 544 16.00 10.44 -36.78
C GLU A 544 15.64 11.06 -35.42
N VAL A 545 16.48 10.87 -34.41
CA VAL A 545 16.23 11.28 -33.02
C VAL A 545 17.46 11.88 -32.36
N ASP A 546 17.24 12.89 -31.52
CA ASP A 546 18.25 13.50 -30.68
C ASP A 546 18.18 12.93 -29.26
N LEU A 547 19.22 12.21 -28.84
CA LEU A 547 19.29 11.58 -27.52
C LEU A 547 19.25 12.58 -26.36
N SER A 548 19.65 13.84 -26.55
CA SER A 548 19.53 14.88 -25.51
C SER A 548 18.08 15.31 -25.29
N ARG A 549 17.21 15.11 -26.29
CA ARG A 549 15.77 15.40 -26.28
C ARG A 549 14.91 14.12 -26.34
N THR A 550 15.52 12.97 -26.03
CA THR A 550 14.84 11.68 -25.92
C THR A 550 14.75 11.27 -24.45
N VAL A 551 13.54 11.05 -23.96
CA VAL A 551 13.24 10.75 -22.55
C VAL A 551 13.00 9.25 -22.36
N GLY A 552 13.75 8.64 -21.43
CA GLY A 552 13.54 7.27 -20.98
C GLY A 552 12.42 7.16 -19.96
N LEU A 553 11.44 6.30 -20.23
CA LEU A 553 10.25 6.07 -19.41
C LEU A 553 10.13 4.59 -18.99
N ILE A 554 9.35 4.36 -17.95
CA ILE A 554 8.98 3.03 -17.44
C ILE A 554 7.46 2.92 -17.42
N LEU A 555 6.93 1.82 -17.96
CA LEU A 555 5.53 1.43 -17.82
C LEU A 555 5.36 0.60 -16.55
N HIS A 556 4.32 0.87 -15.76
CA HIS A 556 4.01 0.20 -14.50
C HIS A 556 2.53 -0.22 -14.45
N GLY A 557 2.28 -1.53 -14.30
CA GLY A 557 0.94 -2.10 -14.09
C GLY A 557 0.78 -2.80 -12.73
N ASP A 558 -0.42 -2.74 -12.15
CA ASP A 558 -0.73 -3.31 -10.82
C ASP A 558 -2.18 -3.84 -10.76
N GLU A 559 -2.38 -5.08 -10.30
CA GLU A 559 -3.71 -5.66 -9.97
C GLU A 559 -4.13 -5.34 -8.52
N GLY A 560 -4.27 -4.04 -8.24
CA GLY A 560 -4.75 -3.49 -6.96
C GLY A 560 -6.20 -3.90 -6.60
N ARG A 561 -6.70 -3.39 -5.46
CA ARG A 561 -8.03 -3.76 -4.93
C ARG A 561 -8.95 -2.57 -4.68
N THR A 562 -10.20 -2.69 -5.12
CA THR A 562 -11.25 -1.69 -4.88
C THR A 562 -11.69 -1.66 -3.41
N LYS A 563 -12.44 -0.62 -3.01
CA LYS A 563 -13.16 -0.56 -1.71
C LYS A 563 -14.09 -1.78 -1.48
N LYS A 564 -14.54 -2.47 -2.54
CA LYS A 564 -15.34 -3.72 -2.47
C LYS A 564 -14.48 -5.01 -2.45
N LYS A 565 -13.15 -4.90 -2.47
CA LYS A 565 -12.15 -6.00 -2.50
C LYS A 565 -12.11 -6.83 -3.78
N SER A 566 -12.88 -6.45 -4.81
CA SER A 566 -12.62 -6.89 -6.19
C SER A 566 -11.26 -6.37 -6.64
N ALA A 567 -10.63 -7.03 -7.61
CA ALA A 567 -9.45 -6.45 -8.24
C ALA A 567 -9.83 -5.22 -9.10
N ILE A 568 -8.83 -4.39 -9.36
CA ILE A 568 -8.84 -3.31 -10.33
C ILE A 568 -7.43 -3.21 -10.90
N LEU A 569 -7.32 -3.32 -12.21
CA LEU A 569 -6.09 -3.01 -12.93
C LEU A 569 -5.83 -1.50 -12.82
N VAL A 570 -4.59 -1.11 -12.58
CA VAL A 570 -4.08 0.24 -12.82
C VAL A 570 -2.90 0.13 -13.79
N VAL A 571 -2.92 0.94 -14.86
CA VAL A 571 -1.78 1.14 -15.76
C VAL A 571 -1.31 2.58 -15.60
N SER A 572 0.01 2.74 -15.47
CA SER A 572 0.67 4.00 -15.15
C SER A 572 2.04 4.08 -15.80
N CYS A 573 2.59 5.29 -15.95
CA CYS A 573 3.93 5.51 -16.49
C CYS A 573 4.71 6.51 -15.62
N HIS A 574 6.03 6.40 -15.59
CA HIS A 574 6.91 7.36 -14.95
C HIS A 574 8.25 7.49 -15.68
N SER A 575 8.97 8.60 -15.49
CA SER A 575 10.36 8.70 -15.96
C SER A 575 11.25 7.68 -15.22
N ILE A 576 12.26 7.16 -15.92
CA ILE A 576 13.33 6.35 -15.30
C ILE A 576 14.19 7.20 -14.35
N LEU A 577 14.40 8.47 -14.70
CA LEU A 577 15.07 9.46 -13.88
C LEU A 577 14.07 10.20 -12.98
N GLY A 578 14.55 10.73 -11.85
CA GLY A 578 13.73 11.42 -10.87
C GLY A 578 14.54 11.90 -9.67
N TYR A 579 13.86 12.13 -8.55
CA TYR A 579 14.40 12.88 -7.40
C TYR A 579 15.26 12.06 -6.42
N GLY A 580 15.64 10.84 -6.80
CA GLY A 580 16.48 9.94 -6.00
C GLY A 580 15.69 9.03 -5.06
N SER A 581 16.42 8.40 -4.15
CA SER A 581 15.88 7.58 -3.06
C SER A 581 16.23 8.21 -1.70
N ASN A 582 15.55 7.80 -0.63
CA ASN A 582 15.85 8.27 0.73
C ASN A 582 17.27 7.90 1.23
N ALA A 583 18.03 7.09 0.49
CA ALA A 583 19.41 6.74 0.79
C ALA A 583 20.43 7.69 0.12
N ALA A 584 20.04 8.46 -0.90
CA ALA A 584 20.95 9.31 -1.69
C ALA A 584 21.12 10.73 -1.11
N ALA A 585 21.04 10.87 0.22
CA ALA A 585 20.96 12.16 0.91
C ALA A 585 22.31 12.76 1.33
N ASP A 586 23.43 12.07 1.05
CA ASP A 586 24.76 12.50 1.48
C ASP A 586 25.30 13.67 0.65
N ALA A 587 25.92 14.63 1.35
CA ALA A 587 26.13 16.00 0.88
C ALA A 587 27.38 16.19 0.01
N HIS A 588 27.55 15.36 -1.02
CA HIS A 588 28.51 15.63 -2.09
C HIS A 588 28.00 16.76 -3.01
N PRO A 589 28.90 17.59 -3.59
CA PRO A 589 28.49 18.55 -4.62
C PRO A 589 27.80 17.81 -5.77
N GLU A 590 26.72 18.38 -6.31
CA GLU A 590 25.98 17.67 -7.36
C GLU A 590 26.79 17.67 -8.68
N PRO A 591 27.05 16.50 -9.29
CA PRO A 591 27.54 16.47 -10.66
C PRO A 591 26.49 17.09 -11.60
N PHE A 592 26.94 17.70 -12.70
CA PHE A 592 26.04 18.36 -13.64
C PHE A 592 25.03 17.36 -14.23
N CYS A 593 25.53 16.24 -14.78
CA CYS A 593 24.76 15.07 -15.20
C CYS A 593 24.31 14.17 -14.03
N LYS A 594 23.75 14.74 -12.95
CA LYS A 594 23.21 13.95 -11.83
C LYS A 594 22.03 13.09 -12.31
N GLN A 595 22.17 11.77 -12.16
CA GLN A 595 21.15 10.77 -12.53
C GLN A 595 20.70 10.04 -11.27
N TYR A 596 19.39 9.92 -11.10
CA TYR A 596 18.76 9.49 -9.86
C TYR A 596 17.46 8.73 -10.14
N LEU A 597 17.15 7.73 -9.31
CA LEU A 597 15.95 6.91 -9.44
C LEU A 597 14.66 7.69 -9.11
N ASN A 598 13.55 7.35 -9.75
CA ASN A 598 12.26 8.00 -9.52
C ASN A 598 11.45 7.36 -8.35
N LEU A 599 12.01 7.45 -7.14
CA LEU A 599 11.50 6.79 -5.92
C LEU A 599 11.06 7.73 -4.79
N THR A 600 11.23 9.04 -4.95
CA THR A 600 10.82 10.09 -3.99
C THR A 600 9.82 11.07 -4.62
N ARG A 601 9.49 12.16 -3.91
CA ARG A 601 8.36 13.08 -4.18
C ARG A 601 7.00 12.39 -4.09
N HIS A 602 5.95 13.15 -4.39
CA HIS A 602 4.56 12.69 -4.35
C HIS A 602 4.23 11.94 -5.64
N THR A 603 3.60 10.77 -5.55
CA THR A 603 3.32 9.92 -6.73
C THR A 603 2.53 10.67 -7.82
N LEU A 604 1.52 11.47 -7.45
CA LEU A 604 0.77 12.32 -8.40
C LEU A 604 1.61 13.34 -9.20
N SER A 605 2.87 13.60 -8.81
CA SER A 605 3.80 14.46 -9.56
C SER A 605 4.83 13.70 -10.39
N THR A 606 5.10 12.43 -10.07
CA THR A 606 6.18 11.64 -10.68
C THR A 606 5.70 10.37 -11.40
N ARG A 607 4.44 9.97 -11.21
CA ARG A 607 3.81 8.76 -11.76
C ARG A 607 2.42 9.12 -12.29
N TRP A 608 2.22 8.96 -13.60
CA TRP A 608 1.02 9.36 -14.31
C TRP A 608 0.12 8.15 -14.52
N ILE A 609 -1.16 8.25 -14.13
CA ILE A 609 -2.14 7.20 -14.40
C ILE A 609 -2.56 7.31 -15.87
N LEU A 610 -2.53 6.18 -16.58
CA LEU A 610 -2.94 6.08 -17.98
C LEU A 610 -4.30 5.40 -18.13
N GLY A 611 -4.63 4.42 -17.28
CA GLY A 611 -5.95 3.80 -17.27
C GLY A 611 -6.20 2.91 -16.07
N CYS A 612 -7.48 2.70 -15.74
CA CYS A 612 -7.91 1.83 -14.66
C CYS A 612 -9.05 0.92 -15.13
N LEU A 613 -8.88 -0.40 -15.09
CA LEU A 613 -9.86 -1.36 -15.60
C LEU A 613 -10.40 -2.26 -14.47
N PRO A 614 -11.70 -2.24 -14.15
CA PRO A 614 -12.27 -3.14 -13.15
C PRO A 614 -12.21 -4.62 -13.60
N LYS A 615 -12.00 -5.55 -12.66
CA LYS A 615 -11.81 -6.98 -12.98
C LYS A 615 -12.86 -7.58 -13.91
N THR A 616 -14.12 -7.14 -13.78
CA THR A 616 -15.27 -7.60 -14.56
C THR A 616 -15.17 -7.39 -16.07
N TYR A 617 -14.24 -6.57 -16.55
CA TYR A 617 -14.00 -6.35 -17.99
C TYR A 617 -13.02 -7.36 -18.60
N TYR A 618 -12.11 -7.94 -17.80
CA TYR A 618 -11.08 -8.90 -18.26
C TYR A 618 -11.21 -10.30 -17.62
N GLU A 619 -12.34 -10.59 -16.96
CA GLU A 619 -12.65 -11.90 -16.36
C GLU A 619 -13.82 -12.62 -17.08
N CYS A 620 -14.17 -12.18 -18.29
CA CYS A 620 -15.10 -12.84 -19.20
C CYS A 620 -14.37 -13.85 -20.11
N GLU A 621 -15.12 -14.60 -20.93
CA GLU A 621 -14.54 -15.62 -21.84
C GLU A 621 -13.61 -14.99 -22.91
N ASP A 622 -13.92 -13.79 -23.40
CA ASP A 622 -13.06 -12.97 -24.26
C ASP A 622 -12.06 -12.08 -23.47
N GLY A 623 -11.92 -12.28 -22.16
CA GLY A 623 -11.26 -11.35 -21.25
C GLY A 623 -9.78 -11.08 -21.55
N ASP A 624 -9.04 -12.12 -21.96
CA ASP A 624 -7.65 -11.99 -22.39
C ASP A 624 -7.52 -11.14 -23.66
N ARG A 625 -8.47 -11.25 -24.60
CA ARG A 625 -8.49 -10.40 -25.80
C ARG A 625 -8.84 -8.96 -25.44
N PHE A 626 -9.89 -8.74 -24.64
CA PHE A 626 -10.24 -7.39 -24.16
C PHE A 626 -9.03 -6.71 -23.53
N PHE A 627 -8.24 -7.47 -22.76
CA PHE A 627 -7.06 -6.98 -22.07
C PHE A 627 -5.89 -6.64 -23.02
N GLN A 628 -5.67 -7.42 -24.08
CA GLN A 628 -4.65 -7.14 -25.10
C GLN A 628 -5.08 -5.99 -26.03
N ASP A 629 -6.35 -5.94 -26.45
CA ASP A 629 -6.94 -4.84 -27.24
C ASP A 629 -6.94 -3.53 -26.40
N TYR A 630 -7.10 -3.60 -25.06
CA TYR A 630 -6.94 -2.48 -24.12
C TYR A 630 -5.48 -2.01 -23.99
N LEU A 631 -4.51 -2.93 -23.98
CA LEU A 631 -3.09 -2.57 -23.94
C LEU A 631 -2.59 -2.00 -25.27
N ASP A 632 -3.14 -2.45 -26.40
CA ASP A 632 -2.77 -1.95 -27.72
C ASP A 632 -3.03 -0.44 -27.88
N VAL A 633 -4.14 0.07 -27.33
CA VAL A 633 -4.44 1.52 -27.31
C VAL A 633 -3.27 2.35 -26.75
N PHE A 634 -2.60 1.86 -25.70
CA PHE A 634 -1.43 2.52 -25.14
C PHE A 634 -0.18 2.28 -25.99
N VAL A 635 -0.02 1.08 -26.56
CA VAL A 635 1.08 0.76 -27.48
C VAL A 635 1.10 1.68 -28.69
N GLN A 636 -0.05 1.93 -29.33
CA GLN A 636 -0.14 2.84 -30.48
C GLN A 636 0.22 4.28 -30.09
N ASP A 637 -0.20 4.75 -28.90
CA ASP A 637 0.20 6.06 -28.35
C ASP A 637 1.71 6.12 -28.04
N PHE A 638 2.29 5.04 -27.49
CA PHE A 638 3.71 4.93 -27.18
C PHE A 638 4.58 4.89 -28.45
N LEU A 639 4.15 4.17 -29.48
CA LEU A 639 4.80 4.16 -30.79
C LEU A 639 4.70 5.53 -31.46
N GLN A 640 3.56 6.23 -31.35
CA GLN A 640 3.43 7.59 -31.88
C GLN A 640 4.42 8.58 -31.24
N ILE A 641 4.56 8.59 -29.91
CA ILE A 641 5.51 9.47 -29.20
C ILE A 641 6.98 9.01 -29.31
N TYR A 642 7.21 7.75 -29.68
CA TYR A 642 8.53 7.23 -30.04
C TYR A 642 8.94 7.69 -31.43
N GLU A 643 8.12 7.40 -32.44
CA GLU A 643 8.41 7.63 -33.86
C GLU A 643 8.45 9.12 -34.21
N LYS A 644 7.40 9.86 -33.83
CA LYS A 644 7.11 11.23 -34.30
C LYS A 644 7.37 12.29 -33.24
N GLY A 645 7.52 11.86 -31.98
CA GLY A 645 7.72 12.74 -30.84
C GLY A 645 6.54 13.66 -30.54
N ILE A 646 6.79 14.65 -29.69
CA ILE A 646 5.84 15.71 -29.35
C ILE A 646 6.56 17.05 -29.51
N LYS A 647 5.93 17.98 -30.24
CA LYS A 647 6.45 19.34 -30.44
C LYS A 647 6.20 20.19 -29.19
N ALA A 648 7.27 20.69 -28.58
CA ALA A 648 7.22 21.62 -27.46
C ALA A 648 6.86 23.04 -27.91
N VAL A 649 6.54 23.91 -26.95
CA VAL A 649 6.23 25.33 -27.21
C VAL A 649 7.44 26.09 -27.79
N THR A 650 8.67 25.61 -27.54
CA THR A 650 9.91 26.09 -28.17
C THR A 650 10.02 25.76 -29.66
N GLY A 651 9.11 24.95 -30.20
CA GLY A 651 9.15 24.45 -31.58
C GLY A 651 10.01 23.19 -31.78
N GLU A 652 10.79 22.80 -30.78
CA GLU A 652 11.56 21.56 -30.76
C GLU A 652 10.67 20.31 -30.68
N VAL A 653 11.18 19.16 -31.13
CA VAL A 653 10.52 17.85 -30.97
C VAL A 653 11.23 17.03 -29.90
N TYR A 654 10.48 16.51 -28.94
CA TYR A 654 10.96 15.61 -27.90
C TYR A 654 10.42 14.20 -28.14
N HIS A 655 11.28 13.19 -28.03
CA HIS A 655 10.93 11.78 -28.23
C HIS A 655 10.85 11.04 -26.89
N PHE A 656 10.04 9.99 -26.83
CA PHE A 656 9.76 9.27 -25.58
C PHE A 656 9.83 7.76 -25.80
N VAL A 657 10.53 7.05 -24.91
CA VAL A 657 10.80 5.61 -25.06
C VAL A 657 10.37 4.88 -23.80
N ILE A 658 9.47 3.89 -23.92
CA ILE A 658 9.28 2.91 -22.84
C ILE A 658 10.49 1.99 -22.86
N LEU A 659 11.36 2.08 -21.85
CA LEU A 659 12.59 1.27 -21.79
C LEU A 659 12.41 -0.04 -21.02
N ASN A 660 11.46 -0.06 -20.08
CA ASN A 660 11.13 -1.24 -19.28
C ASN A 660 9.65 -1.23 -18.91
N VAL A 661 9.11 -2.44 -18.74
CA VAL A 661 7.77 -2.70 -18.22
C VAL A 661 7.90 -3.43 -16.89
N ILE A 662 7.40 -2.81 -15.81
CA ILE A 662 7.38 -3.36 -14.46
C ILE A 662 5.95 -3.57 -13.97
N GLY A 663 5.75 -4.38 -12.94
CA GLY A 663 4.45 -4.50 -12.29
C GLY A 663 4.37 -5.69 -11.34
N ASP A 664 3.20 -5.89 -10.74
CA ASP A 664 2.96 -7.09 -9.96
C ASP A 664 2.94 -8.33 -10.87
N TRP A 665 3.43 -9.46 -10.37
CA TRP A 665 3.60 -10.66 -11.19
C TRP A 665 2.29 -11.18 -11.83
N PRO A 666 1.12 -11.13 -11.15
CA PRO A 666 -0.19 -11.34 -11.78
C PRO A 666 -0.48 -10.46 -13.01
N TRP A 667 -0.13 -9.16 -12.97
CA TRP A 667 -0.29 -8.29 -14.13
C TRP A 667 0.67 -8.65 -15.26
N LEU A 668 1.98 -8.78 -14.97
CA LEU A 668 2.98 -9.15 -15.98
C LEU A 668 2.64 -10.48 -16.67
N THR A 669 2.12 -11.45 -15.92
CA THR A 669 1.67 -12.76 -16.44
C THR A 669 0.56 -12.62 -17.48
N LYS A 670 -0.38 -11.67 -17.30
CA LYS A 670 -1.46 -11.39 -18.26
C LYS A 670 -0.99 -10.51 -19.42
N ALA A 671 -0.26 -9.44 -19.11
CA ALA A 671 0.20 -8.45 -20.07
C ALA A 671 1.10 -9.05 -21.15
N PHE A 672 1.93 -10.02 -20.77
CA PHE A 672 2.83 -10.74 -21.68
C PHE A 672 2.44 -12.20 -21.91
N GLY A 673 1.28 -12.68 -21.44
CA GLY A 673 0.84 -14.07 -21.67
C GLY A 673 1.84 -15.15 -21.21
N LEU A 674 2.44 -14.96 -20.02
CA LEU A 674 3.60 -15.73 -19.56
C LEU A 674 3.25 -17.19 -19.23
N LEU A 675 3.86 -18.11 -19.98
CA LEU A 675 3.84 -19.56 -19.73
C LEU A 675 4.44 -19.90 -18.37
N ARG A 676 5.59 -19.29 -18.06
CA ARG A 676 6.42 -19.56 -16.88
C ARG A 676 6.26 -18.40 -15.89
N ASN A 677 5.67 -18.67 -14.72
CA ASN A 677 5.34 -17.66 -13.72
C ASN A 677 5.23 -18.28 -12.32
N PHE A 678 5.45 -17.50 -11.25
CA PHE A 678 5.52 -18.04 -9.88
C PHE A 678 4.24 -18.78 -9.42
N GLN A 679 3.08 -18.54 -10.04
CA GLN A 679 1.84 -19.24 -9.67
C GLN A 679 1.85 -20.72 -10.10
N ASN A 680 2.74 -21.10 -11.03
CA ASN A 680 3.02 -22.47 -11.46
C ASN A 680 3.74 -23.31 -10.40
N CYS A 681 4.41 -22.68 -9.43
CA CYS A 681 5.24 -23.35 -8.42
C CYS A 681 4.51 -24.52 -7.77
N SER A 682 5.18 -25.67 -7.65
CA SER A 682 4.55 -26.88 -7.10
C SER A 682 4.17 -26.69 -5.62
N LYS A 683 2.87 -26.70 -5.34
CA LYS A 683 2.32 -26.49 -3.98
C LYS A 683 2.33 -27.75 -3.12
N GLN A 684 2.77 -28.88 -3.67
CA GLN A 684 2.87 -30.18 -3.00
C GLN A 684 4.02 -30.99 -3.60
N GLU A 685 4.89 -31.50 -2.74
CA GLU A 685 5.95 -32.48 -3.08
C GLU A 685 5.40 -33.69 -3.86
N SER A 686 4.18 -34.13 -3.54
CA SER A 686 3.48 -35.24 -4.22
C SER A 686 2.83 -34.87 -5.56
N SER A 687 3.16 -33.72 -6.16
CA SER A 687 2.60 -33.31 -7.47
C SER A 687 3.16 -34.18 -8.60
N LYS A 688 2.30 -34.96 -9.25
CA LYS A 688 2.66 -35.75 -10.45
C LYS A 688 2.60 -34.96 -11.77
N ALA A 689 2.25 -33.67 -11.72
CA ALA A 689 2.25 -32.83 -12.91
C ALA A 689 3.66 -32.27 -13.15
N ALA A 690 4.17 -32.40 -14.38
CA ALA A 690 5.46 -31.85 -14.77
C ALA A 690 5.53 -30.34 -14.45
N PRO A 691 6.60 -29.86 -13.79
CA PRO A 691 6.67 -28.49 -13.32
C PRO A 691 6.95 -27.54 -14.49
N LYS A 692 6.18 -26.44 -14.56
CA LYS A 692 6.06 -25.58 -15.76
C LYS A 692 7.04 -24.41 -15.81
N GLY A 693 7.95 -24.31 -14.85
CA GLY A 693 8.81 -23.16 -14.66
C GLY A 693 8.11 -21.99 -13.95
N ILE A 694 8.82 -21.36 -13.02
CA ILE A 694 8.34 -20.21 -12.25
C ILE A 694 8.85 -18.86 -12.77
N CYS A 695 9.92 -18.85 -13.56
CA CYS A 695 10.57 -17.65 -14.06
C CYS A 695 10.37 -17.49 -15.57
N HIS A 696 10.14 -16.27 -16.05
CA HIS A 696 10.07 -16.02 -17.49
C HIS A 696 11.47 -15.99 -18.13
N CYS A 697 12.50 -15.45 -17.46
CA CYS A 697 13.86 -15.40 -18.01
C CYS A 697 14.53 -16.78 -18.15
N CYS A 698 14.23 -17.75 -17.28
CA CYS A 698 14.94 -19.05 -17.23
C CYS A 698 14.02 -20.25 -16.98
N LYS A 699 14.59 -21.46 -16.96
CA LYS A 699 13.90 -22.75 -16.74
C LYS A 699 13.80 -23.17 -15.27
N ALA A 700 13.98 -22.25 -14.31
CA ALA A 700 13.88 -22.58 -12.88
C ALA A 700 12.48 -23.16 -12.51
N ASP A 701 12.47 -24.27 -11.75
CA ASP A 701 11.29 -25.12 -11.50
C ASP A 701 10.75 -25.79 -12.77
N MET A 702 11.66 -26.32 -13.59
CA MET A 702 11.37 -27.27 -14.67
C MET A 702 12.15 -28.58 -14.45
N GLU A 703 11.83 -29.62 -15.21
CA GLU A 703 12.53 -30.89 -15.18
C GLU A 703 14.05 -30.70 -15.46
N ASN A 704 14.89 -31.29 -14.61
CA ASN A 704 16.36 -31.09 -14.54
C ASN A 704 16.85 -29.68 -14.10
N TYR A 705 15.96 -28.75 -13.74
CA TYR A 705 16.31 -27.37 -13.38
C TYR A 705 15.72 -26.97 -12.00
N PRO A 706 16.22 -27.56 -10.90
CA PRO A 706 15.72 -27.33 -9.56
C PRO A 706 15.87 -25.86 -9.14
N PHE A 707 14.77 -25.20 -8.76
CA PHE A 707 14.81 -23.81 -8.32
C PHE A 707 15.60 -23.65 -7.00
N GLU A 708 15.29 -24.49 -6.00
CA GLU A 708 15.91 -24.50 -4.67
C GLU A 708 17.22 -25.32 -4.66
N ASP A 709 18.20 -24.91 -5.46
CA ASP A 709 19.56 -25.46 -5.39
C ASP A 709 20.40 -24.69 -4.36
N PHE A 710 20.66 -25.34 -3.23
CA PHE A 710 21.52 -24.84 -2.15
C PHE A 710 22.88 -25.54 -2.08
N VAL A 711 23.21 -26.41 -3.05
CA VAL A 711 24.40 -27.26 -3.05
C VAL A 711 25.41 -26.79 -4.09
N SER A 712 24.94 -26.40 -5.28
CA SER A 712 25.80 -25.94 -6.38
C SER A 712 26.27 -24.50 -6.19
N ALA A 713 27.53 -24.22 -6.51
CA ALA A 713 28.05 -22.84 -6.56
C ALA A 713 27.43 -22.00 -7.70
N SER A 714 26.88 -22.66 -8.72
CA SER A 714 26.04 -22.07 -9.77
C SER A 714 24.83 -23.00 -10.00
N PRO A 715 23.59 -22.53 -9.82
CA PRO A 715 22.41 -23.38 -9.97
C PRO A 715 22.12 -23.65 -11.46
N ALA A 716 21.72 -24.88 -11.80
CA ALA A 716 21.59 -25.33 -13.19
C ALA A 716 20.67 -24.45 -14.07
N TRP A 717 19.65 -23.80 -13.49
CA TRP A 717 18.79 -22.88 -14.25
C TRP A 717 19.47 -21.58 -14.68
N ARG A 718 20.64 -21.21 -14.12
CA ARG A 718 21.35 -19.97 -14.46
C ARG A 718 21.80 -19.94 -15.92
N GLU A 719 22.28 -21.07 -16.44
CA GLU A 719 22.71 -21.21 -17.83
C GLU A 719 21.52 -21.16 -18.81
N THR A 720 20.30 -21.34 -18.30
CA THR A 720 19.05 -21.33 -19.09
C THR A 720 18.42 -19.95 -19.26
N ILE A 721 19.05 -18.90 -18.72
CA ILE A 721 18.59 -17.52 -18.90
C ILE A 721 18.58 -17.19 -20.40
N ASN A 722 17.47 -16.61 -20.87
CA ASN A 722 17.19 -16.21 -22.25
C ASN A 722 17.21 -17.34 -23.32
N GLN A 723 17.38 -18.61 -22.94
CA GLN A 723 17.37 -19.73 -23.90
C GLN A 723 16.00 -20.03 -24.53
N GLU A 724 14.89 -19.69 -23.88
CA GLU A 724 13.56 -20.16 -24.29
C GLU A 724 12.45 -19.12 -24.03
N ARG A 725 11.75 -18.72 -25.09
CA ARG A 725 10.61 -17.78 -25.09
C ARG A 725 9.49 -18.23 -24.15
N ALA A 726 9.32 -17.51 -23.04
CA ALA A 726 8.41 -17.90 -21.95
C ALA A 726 6.95 -17.45 -22.11
N TYR A 727 6.48 -17.16 -23.32
CA TYR A 727 5.20 -16.48 -23.53
C TYR A 727 4.44 -16.92 -24.79
N ARG A 728 3.10 -16.83 -24.73
CA ARG A 728 2.20 -17.25 -25.83
C ARG A 728 1.87 -16.10 -26.78
N GLY A 729 1.87 -16.40 -28.08
CA GLY A 729 1.44 -15.47 -29.13
C GLY A 729 2.32 -14.23 -29.24
N SER A 730 1.69 -13.12 -29.64
CA SER A 730 2.32 -11.79 -29.74
C SER A 730 1.55 -10.75 -28.91
N PRO A 731 1.70 -10.76 -27.57
CA PRO A 731 1.15 -9.73 -26.69
C PRO A 731 1.50 -8.31 -27.13
N SER A 732 0.56 -7.37 -27.04
CA SER A 732 0.64 -6.04 -27.67
C SER A 732 1.91 -5.27 -27.27
N LEU A 733 2.29 -5.35 -25.99
CA LEU A 733 3.47 -4.68 -25.43
C LEU A 733 4.81 -5.13 -26.05
N TRP A 734 4.87 -6.27 -26.74
CA TRP A 734 6.12 -6.74 -27.37
C TRP A 734 6.52 -6.02 -28.66
N SER A 735 5.58 -5.26 -29.25
CA SER A 735 5.84 -4.39 -30.40
C SER A 735 6.59 -3.09 -30.03
N LEU A 736 6.69 -2.79 -28.72
CA LEU A 736 7.44 -1.64 -28.24
C LEU A 736 8.94 -1.79 -28.51
N PRO A 737 9.67 -0.68 -28.75
CA PRO A 737 11.12 -0.70 -28.93
C PRO A 737 11.83 -1.28 -27.71
N LYS A 738 12.74 -2.21 -27.95
CA LYS A 738 13.53 -2.93 -26.94
C LYS A 738 14.84 -3.43 -27.56
N ASP A 739 15.72 -4.02 -26.76
CA ASP A 739 16.89 -4.72 -27.30
C ASP A 739 16.45 -6.10 -27.86
N PRO A 740 16.74 -6.44 -29.14
CA PRO A 740 16.34 -7.71 -29.74
C PRO A 740 17.21 -8.89 -29.28
N THR A 741 18.34 -8.64 -28.62
CA THR A 741 19.24 -9.70 -28.12
C THR A 741 18.88 -10.18 -26.72
N ASP A 742 18.20 -9.35 -25.93
CA ASP A 742 17.58 -9.71 -24.65
C ASP A 742 16.16 -9.12 -24.54
N GLU A 743 15.19 -9.79 -25.14
CA GLU A 743 13.78 -9.42 -24.99
C GLU A 743 13.30 -9.53 -23.53
N THR A 744 13.89 -10.40 -22.69
CA THR A 744 13.34 -10.63 -21.34
C THR A 744 13.73 -9.55 -20.35
N ALA A 745 14.87 -8.89 -20.54
CA ALA A 745 15.26 -7.71 -19.77
C ALA A 745 14.23 -6.57 -19.81
N PHE A 746 13.43 -6.48 -20.88
CA PHE A 746 12.32 -5.51 -21.01
C PHE A 746 11.23 -5.69 -19.95
N LEU A 747 11.09 -6.90 -19.37
CA LEU A 747 10.25 -7.16 -18.20
C LEU A 747 11.10 -6.97 -16.94
N GLY A 748 11.02 -5.78 -16.35
CA GLY A 748 11.74 -5.49 -15.10
C GLY A 748 11.23 -6.35 -13.96
N GLN A 749 12.08 -7.26 -13.47
CA GLN A 749 11.73 -8.25 -12.45
C GLN A 749 11.37 -7.59 -11.11
N ASP A 750 10.16 -7.84 -10.60
CA ASP A 750 9.82 -7.52 -9.21
C ASP A 750 10.43 -8.57 -8.25
N ILE A 751 11.66 -8.29 -7.85
CA ILE A 751 12.40 -9.08 -6.86
C ILE A 751 11.66 -9.21 -5.53
N PHE A 752 10.87 -8.21 -5.12
CA PHE A 752 10.16 -8.24 -3.84
C PHE A 752 8.97 -9.19 -3.87
N HIS A 753 8.21 -9.21 -4.96
CA HIS A 753 7.17 -10.22 -5.18
C HIS A 753 7.74 -11.64 -5.27
N GLY A 754 8.93 -11.81 -5.85
CA GLY A 754 9.66 -13.09 -5.83
C GLY A 754 10.03 -13.53 -4.40
N PHE A 755 10.67 -12.66 -3.62
CA PHE A 755 11.10 -12.99 -2.25
C PHE A 755 9.93 -13.19 -1.27
N HIS A 756 8.82 -12.45 -1.41
CA HIS A 756 7.72 -12.44 -0.43
C HIS A 756 7.00 -13.78 -0.26
N LEU A 757 7.10 -14.67 -1.26
CA LEU A 757 6.43 -15.98 -1.24
C LEU A 757 7.38 -17.17 -0.97
N GLY A 758 8.70 -17.00 -1.18
CA GLY A 758 9.70 -18.05 -0.95
C GLY A 758 10.37 -18.01 0.43
N GLY A 759 11.05 -16.89 0.75
CA GLY A 759 12.14 -16.87 1.74
C GLY A 759 11.77 -17.22 3.20
N HIS A 760 10.49 -17.15 3.57
CA HIS A 760 9.98 -17.54 4.90
C HIS A 760 8.76 -18.48 4.83
N GLY A 761 8.45 -19.04 3.65
CA GLY A 761 7.28 -19.88 3.42
C GLY A 761 7.42 -21.33 3.90
N ALA A 762 8.64 -21.78 4.21
CA ALA A 762 8.97 -23.16 4.59
C ALA A 762 8.04 -23.70 5.69
N SER A 763 7.20 -24.67 5.30
CA SER A 763 6.09 -25.09 6.15
C SER A 763 6.57 -25.95 7.33
N ARG A 764 6.44 -25.44 8.56
CA ARG A 764 6.65 -26.27 9.77
C ARG A 764 5.78 -27.55 9.69
N PRO A 765 6.37 -28.76 9.72
CA PRO A 765 5.61 -30.00 9.56
C PRO A 765 4.64 -30.20 10.73
N LYS A 766 3.34 -30.19 10.43
CA LYS A 766 2.26 -30.44 11.40
C LYS A 766 2.03 -31.95 11.55
N GLY A 767 2.98 -32.66 12.15
CA GLY A 767 3.00 -34.12 12.04
C GLY A 767 3.72 -34.93 13.12
N GLN A 768 3.82 -34.49 14.38
CA GLN A 768 4.25 -35.38 15.47
C GLN A 768 3.28 -35.35 16.64
N GLY A 769 2.36 -36.33 16.65
CA GLY A 769 1.51 -36.66 17.79
C GLY A 769 1.89 -38.02 18.37
N LYS A 770 2.41 -38.03 19.60
CA LYS A 770 2.47 -39.20 20.51
C LYS A 770 2.97 -40.53 19.90
N ALA A 771 4.28 -40.71 19.79
CA ALA A 771 4.88 -42.04 19.99
C ALA A 771 5.15 -42.23 21.50
N LYS A 772 4.79 -43.39 22.05
CA LYS A 772 5.18 -43.82 23.42
C LYS A 772 6.50 -44.58 23.37
N LYS A 773 7.11 -44.80 24.55
CA LYS A 773 8.06 -45.90 24.80
C LYS A 773 7.61 -47.19 24.09
N TRP A 774 8.57 -47.96 23.58
CA TRP A 774 8.84 -49.36 23.95
C TRP A 774 10.35 -49.59 23.82
N ALA A 775 10.87 -50.73 24.32
CA ALA A 775 12.32 -50.99 24.41
C ALA A 775 12.64 -52.51 24.42
N SER A 776 13.95 -52.82 24.41
CA SER A 776 14.62 -54.12 24.63
C SER A 776 14.58 -55.21 23.53
N THR A 777 15.63 -56.06 23.57
CA THR A 777 15.85 -57.39 22.92
C THR A 777 15.92 -57.40 21.37
N THR A 778 17.04 -57.72 20.69
CA THR A 778 17.84 -59.00 20.56
C THR A 778 17.10 -60.09 19.74
N SER A 779 17.73 -60.92 18.90
CA SER A 779 19.17 -61.26 18.67
C SER A 779 19.50 -61.73 17.23
N GLU A 780 20.80 -61.97 16.98
CA GLU A 780 21.43 -63.04 16.14
C GLU A 780 21.22 -63.17 14.61
N ASP A 781 22.36 -63.05 13.90
CA ASP A 781 22.99 -63.98 12.94
C ASP A 781 22.33 -64.38 11.60
N ASN A 782 22.99 -64.02 10.48
CA ASN A 782 23.87 -65.00 9.80
C ASN A 782 24.82 -64.42 8.72
N GLU A 783 25.81 -65.24 8.38
CA GLU A 783 26.88 -65.12 7.37
C GLU A 783 26.34 -65.13 5.90
N THR A 784 27.08 -64.91 4.79
CA THR A 784 28.50 -65.23 4.50
C THR A 784 29.26 -64.25 3.59
N ASP A 785 30.57 -64.23 3.86
CA ASP A 785 31.73 -63.78 3.09
C ASP A 785 31.72 -63.96 1.55
N THR A 786 32.34 -63.01 0.82
CA THR A 786 33.43 -63.31 -0.13
C THR A 786 34.24 -62.05 -0.52
N ASP A 787 35.56 -62.13 -0.40
CA ASP A 787 36.56 -61.11 -0.78
C ASP A 787 36.79 -61.02 -2.31
N LEU A 788 37.37 -59.89 -2.78
CA LEU A 788 38.46 -59.79 -3.77
C LEU A 788 38.70 -58.35 -4.29
N GLY A 789 39.95 -57.85 -4.15
CA GLY A 789 40.62 -57.12 -5.24
C GLY A 789 40.66 -55.58 -5.24
N ARG A 790 41.66 -55.00 -4.56
CA ARG A 790 42.43 -53.83 -5.06
C ARG A 790 43.63 -54.37 -5.88
N PRO A 791 44.11 -53.69 -6.95
CA PRO A 791 44.92 -52.45 -6.83
C PRO A 791 44.79 -51.53 -8.08
N PRO A 792 45.78 -50.67 -8.43
CA PRO A 792 46.36 -49.55 -7.69
C PRO A 792 46.11 -48.19 -8.39
N SER A 793 46.70 -47.12 -7.85
CA SER A 793 46.79 -45.80 -8.46
C SER A 793 47.66 -45.75 -9.72
N GLN A 794 47.25 -44.94 -10.71
CA GLN A 794 48.17 -44.31 -11.66
C GLN A 794 47.86 -42.81 -11.79
N GLU A 795 48.90 -42.00 -11.78
CA GLU A 795 48.87 -40.63 -12.27
C GLU A 795 48.92 -40.66 -13.81
N SER A 796 48.21 -39.76 -14.47
CA SER A 796 48.53 -39.41 -15.86
C SER A 796 48.32 -37.92 -16.11
N SER A 797 49.32 -37.31 -16.74
CA SER A 797 49.30 -35.92 -17.17
C SER A 797 48.48 -35.76 -18.44
N TYR A 798 47.69 -34.69 -18.53
CA TYR A 798 47.24 -34.17 -19.82
C TYR A 798 47.34 -32.64 -19.84
N GLU A 799 48.30 -32.15 -20.62
CA GLU A 799 48.36 -30.76 -21.05
C GLU A 799 47.63 -30.59 -22.39
N GLY A 800 47.24 -29.35 -22.71
CA GLY A 800 47.07 -28.91 -24.10
C GLY A 800 45.66 -28.99 -24.69
N TYR A 801 45.29 -27.88 -25.35
CA TYR A 801 44.05 -27.62 -26.10
C TYR A 801 42.79 -27.35 -25.25
N GLY A 802 42.25 -26.12 -25.19
CA GLY A 802 42.70 -24.86 -25.77
C GLY A 802 41.68 -24.24 -26.73
N LEU A 803 40.55 -23.78 -26.17
CA LEU A 803 39.61 -22.87 -26.84
C LEU A 803 39.20 -21.79 -25.84
N SER A 804 39.47 -20.53 -26.17
CA SER A 804 39.14 -19.37 -25.36
C SER A 804 37.88 -18.69 -25.89
N LEU A 805 37.10 -18.10 -24.98
CA LEU A 805 36.22 -16.97 -25.28
C LEU A 805 36.18 -16.06 -24.05
N ASN A 806 36.66 -14.83 -24.22
CA ASN A 806 36.96 -13.94 -23.10
C ASN A 806 35.71 -13.21 -22.60
N LEU A 807 35.53 -13.19 -21.28
CA LEU A 807 34.65 -12.24 -20.58
C LEU A 807 35.27 -11.75 -19.26
N GLN A 808 36.56 -11.39 -19.31
CA GLN A 808 37.27 -10.68 -18.25
C GLN A 808 37.65 -9.27 -18.72
N HIS A 809 36.81 -8.27 -18.44
CA HIS A 809 37.22 -6.87 -18.25
C HIS A 809 36.08 -6.12 -17.54
N ALA A 810 36.01 -6.25 -16.22
CA ALA A 810 35.28 -5.33 -15.36
C ALA A 810 36.32 -4.44 -14.65
N THR A 811 36.55 -3.24 -15.19
CA THR A 811 37.34 -2.21 -14.49
C THR A 811 36.60 -1.71 -13.25
N PRO A 812 37.30 -1.27 -12.19
CA PRO A 812 36.68 -0.62 -11.05
C PRO A 812 35.85 0.59 -11.48
N TRP A 813 34.72 0.82 -10.79
CA TRP A 813 33.79 1.90 -11.14
C TRP A 813 34.42 3.29 -10.98
N ASP A 814 35.36 3.45 -10.05
CA ASP A 814 35.96 4.74 -9.69
C ASP A 814 36.83 5.32 -10.83
N ASP A 815 37.59 4.47 -11.53
CA ASP A 815 38.44 4.85 -12.67
C ASP A 815 37.63 5.40 -13.85
N ILE A 816 36.43 4.84 -14.09
CA ILE A 816 35.55 5.19 -15.21
C ILE A 816 34.98 6.61 -15.02
N THR A 817 34.76 7.05 -13.77
CA THR A 817 34.34 8.43 -13.47
C THR A 817 35.44 9.44 -13.78
N ALA A 818 36.68 9.19 -13.34
CA ALA A 818 37.79 10.13 -13.53
C ALA A 818 38.13 10.37 -15.01
N GLU A 819 38.09 9.33 -15.84
CA GLU A 819 38.38 9.45 -17.27
C GLU A 819 37.23 10.13 -18.04
N ALA A 820 35.98 9.95 -17.61
CA ALA A 820 34.82 10.63 -18.20
C ALA A 820 34.77 12.13 -17.87
N GLU A 821 35.33 12.55 -16.73
CA GLU A 821 35.43 13.98 -16.37
C GLU A 821 36.55 14.69 -17.15
N ARG A 822 37.67 14.00 -17.45
CA ARG A 822 38.76 14.56 -18.28
C ARG A 822 38.36 14.82 -19.74
N GLN A 823 37.44 14.05 -20.30
CA GLN A 823 37.02 14.18 -21.70
C GLN A 823 35.91 15.23 -21.91
N LEU A 824 35.62 16.05 -20.90
CA LEU A 824 34.61 17.12 -20.94
C LEU A 824 35.15 18.52 -20.64
N ASP A 825 36.48 18.73 -20.71
CA ASP A 825 37.07 20.07 -20.73
C ASP A 825 36.66 20.81 -22.02
N ILE A 826 35.66 21.69 -21.89
CA ILE A 826 35.24 22.63 -22.92
C ILE A 826 36.08 23.91 -22.74
N PRO A 827 36.84 24.37 -23.75
CA PRO A 827 37.62 25.60 -23.63
C PRO A 827 36.75 26.82 -23.31
N GLU A 828 37.15 27.59 -22.30
CA GLU A 828 36.42 28.79 -21.81
C GLU A 828 36.65 30.01 -22.74
N GLN A 829 36.13 29.94 -23.97
CA GLN A 829 36.11 31.06 -24.92
C GLN A 829 34.84 31.07 -25.80
N ILE A 830 33.80 31.77 -25.32
CA ILE A 830 32.93 32.75 -26.05
C ILE A 830 31.92 33.32 -25.06
#